data_AF-A0A497N0H5-F1
#
_entry.id   AF-A0A497N0H5-F1
#
_cell.length_a   1.000
_cell.length_b   1.000
_cell.length_c   1.000
_cell.angle_alpha   90.00
_cell.angle_beta   90.00
_cell.angle_gamma   90.00
#
_symmetry.space_group_name_H-M   'P 1'
#
loop_
_entity.id
_entity.type
_entity.pdbx_description
1 polymer ?
#
loop_
_entity_poly.entity_id
_entity_poly.type
_entity_poly.pdbx_seq_one_letter_code
_entity_poly.pdbx_strand_id
1 'polypeptide(L)'
;MGFEIPIRLRPRRVRKMNKVSITKAILIFFIALFFSTILACSNESRLIVQDHALWDIRGTSVKVWASVSVKDSTDGWVTGLKLNDFWLSEALLSPTGEILEEHVITFDEPNYQFNGPGFWERSVTAEKLDIVFVIDITGSMNDEMPGIWDELTELADRLLVNRVDFRIGFITYRPTISDHHIYGFYNVMYVDELYNFLNNHPGTIGENWEPTPAYDFLMLATHSQMDRSVLSHLEYRNDARRVIVVITDTIPQSVYGNWWYIDSTAANNSAAEIAFEGSGFEVFYSQPKTKDELEHINGNFDENINPRADCGFATLGARISWPFQQEDIHFGNSELSDSRYYFAWRSNILEPDDDPENHRVKVTIQVPDPDQSGSTLEQSFEYPPYLEETSLIINLTDEGGNSPPNDDLWAFIYYEMGDRSEEVYYQLKPENGQIVIEDIPAGKYHLLVPCGGGHDYRYEYLRYRLSDRINVPSDGLTLDLQVETEDREIELAKAYGLLKDLGEWGVSGKPFADFATVSKVWLSELNVQGISWDKMEATKRFYIALSGYVNVSGYAEIEAQRIVEDFIIILQKFREIVNKIREIENDVDDTWVWALVEASARGDLPAIAQIGALKVTVNEIKRYVEDDLVPDVIAKIIEHIPPGAYKSLLEILVNNLILGDWDDWPELLITITELAIDQAMNEIQDAITEDLLGNINASSEAGALVRDMLSEFMTGGFGNIQSFLDNLDTRLNSLIAQYGTKENLILAIDEVFNQLNGQIEASPLKDFLLPMVRLIMHSAVQKGEIDNDAVIAVLANHFTQQIILKPNFSDPVNIYLADALQKAKDFVPGSGDSGDRSISMHSDFVDLRIDIMRDIQTDSWNVLSEQSPIDNFTLILAYLVNMLEPAGDLFDGLCYEGYGMCCSVGEDIEELVALLDAVELMTTVLEMSLKTGDLTNFQQAVQPINSMVLVE
;
A
#
# COMPACT_ATOMS: atom_id res chain seq x y z
N MET A 1 -53.46 18.56 32.09
CA MET A 1 -53.00 18.74 33.49
C MET A 1 -52.13 20.00 33.47
N GLY A 2 -52.68 21.20 33.67
CA GLY A 2 -52.92 21.86 34.98
C GLY A 2 -51.56 22.26 35.58
N PHE A 3 -51.13 23.51 35.77
CA PHE A 3 -51.78 24.80 36.08
C PHE A 3 -50.82 25.94 35.65
N GLU A 4 -51.24 26.95 34.87
CA GLU A 4 -51.78 28.27 35.25
C GLU A 4 -50.75 29.41 35.47
N ILE A 5 -50.55 30.30 34.47
CA ILE A 5 -51.03 31.71 34.28
C ILE A 5 -50.25 32.81 35.09
N PRO A 6 -50.42 34.14 34.84
CA PRO A 6 -49.58 34.98 33.98
C PRO A 6 -48.95 36.22 34.68
N ILE A 7 -48.15 36.92 33.87
CA ILE A 7 -47.83 38.35 33.96
C ILE A 7 -49.09 39.22 34.20
N ARG A 8 -49.07 40.10 35.22
CA ARG A 8 -49.62 41.47 35.07
C ARG A 8 -49.07 42.46 36.11
N LEU A 9 -48.55 43.55 35.55
CA LEU A 9 -48.11 44.79 36.18
C LEU A 9 -49.19 45.44 37.06
N ARG A 10 -48.77 46.03 38.19
CA ARG A 10 -49.33 47.29 38.70
C ARG A 10 -48.28 48.18 39.37
N PRO A 11 -48.49 49.51 39.41
CA PRO A 11 -47.41 50.49 39.52
C PRO A 11 -47.17 51.05 40.93
N ARG A 12 -45.92 51.48 41.10
CA ARG A 12 -45.31 52.46 42.04
C ARG A 12 -46.17 53.05 43.17
N ARG A 13 -45.61 53.02 44.38
CA ARG A 13 -45.50 54.20 45.26
C ARG A 13 -44.26 54.18 46.16
N VAL A 14 -43.40 55.15 45.90
CA VAL A 14 -42.44 55.90 46.74
C VAL A 14 -42.22 55.42 48.18
N ARG A 15 -40.95 55.10 48.51
CA ARG A 15 -40.41 55.28 49.86
C ARG A 15 -38.97 55.81 49.82
N LYS A 16 -38.84 56.99 50.41
CA LYS A 16 -37.65 57.75 50.88
C LYS A 16 -36.28 57.10 50.72
N MET A 17 -35.38 57.87 50.08
CA MET A 17 -33.93 57.82 50.30
C MET A 17 -33.62 57.93 51.80
N ASN A 18 -32.86 56.97 52.32
CA ASN A 18 -32.04 57.15 53.51
C ASN A 18 -30.57 57.03 53.09
N LYS A 19 -29.82 58.10 53.34
CA LYS A 19 -28.36 58.17 53.28
C LYS A 19 -27.75 57.24 54.33
N VAL A 20 -27.32 56.05 53.93
CA VAL A 20 -26.30 55.21 54.59
C VAL A 20 -25.75 54.27 53.50
N SER A 21 -24.48 54.22 53.12
CA SER A 21 -23.32 55.03 53.48
C SER A 21 -22.38 54.92 52.27
N ILE A 22 -21.88 56.06 51.79
CA ILE A 22 -20.79 56.13 50.81
C ILE A 22 -19.59 55.30 51.30
N THR A 23 -19.44 55.13 52.62
CA THR A 23 -18.46 54.26 53.26
C THR A 23 -18.59 52.77 52.89
N LYS A 24 -19.78 52.21 52.62
CA LYS A 24 -19.88 50.79 52.17
C LYS A 24 -19.49 50.60 50.72
N ALA A 25 -19.80 51.55 49.84
CA ALA A 25 -19.38 51.50 48.45
C ALA A 25 -17.87 51.79 48.31
N ILE A 26 -17.33 52.74 49.09
CA ILE A 26 -15.89 52.99 49.18
C ILE A 26 -15.17 51.80 49.83
N LEU A 27 -15.73 51.15 50.85
CA LEU A 27 -15.13 49.98 51.46
C LEU A 27 -15.15 48.76 50.53
N ILE A 28 -16.20 48.57 49.72
CA ILE A 28 -16.21 47.49 48.70
C ILE A 28 -15.23 47.83 47.56
N PHE A 29 -15.12 49.09 47.15
CA PHE A 29 -14.16 49.53 46.14
C PHE A 29 -12.71 49.45 46.66
N PHE A 30 -12.47 49.78 47.94
CA PHE A 30 -11.18 49.59 48.59
C PHE A 30 -10.89 48.12 48.85
N ILE A 31 -11.85 47.28 49.27
CA ILE A 31 -11.63 45.83 49.41
C ILE A 31 -11.37 45.20 48.05
N ALA A 32 -12.02 45.64 46.97
CA ALA A 32 -11.73 45.19 45.60
C ALA A 32 -10.36 45.69 45.10
N LEU A 33 -9.96 46.94 45.39
CA LEU A 33 -8.62 47.45 45.09
C LEU A 33 -7.54 46.78 45.95
N PHE A 34 -7.84 46.48 47.21
CA PHE A 34 -6.94 45.85 48.18
C PHE A 34 -6.83 44.36 47.92
N PHE A 35 -7.89 43.68 47.45
CA PHE A 35 -7.80 42.32 46.91
C PHE A 35 -7.11 42.30 45.53
N SER A 36 -7.29 43.30 44.66
CA SER A 36 -6.54 43.36 43.39
C SER A 36 -5.07 43.74 43.58
N THR A 37 -4.71 44.43 44.67
CA THR A 37 -3.31 44.72 45.03
C THR A 37 -2.67 43.65 45.94
N ILE A 38 -3.45 42.85 46.67
CA ILE A 38 -2.95 41.69 47.44
C ILE A 38 -2.91 40.41 46.59
N LEU A 39 -3.73 40.27 45.53
CA LEU A 39 -3.52 39.23 44.52
C LEU A 39 -2.42 39.57 43.50
N ALA A 40 -1.96 40.82 43.48
CA ALA A 40 -0.67 41.17 42.88
C ALA A 40 0.43 40.98 43.93
N CYS A 41 0.59 39.76 44.43
CA CYS A 41 1.90 39.36 44.93
C CYS A 41 2.81 39.39 43.70
N SER A 42 3.59 40.47 43.54
CA SER A 42 4.78 40.40 42.70
C SER A 42 5.62 39.27 43.25
N ASN A 43 5.71 38.15 42.53
CA ASN A 43 6.75 37.19 42.84
C ASN A 43 8.08 37.94 42.68
N GLU A 44 9.08 37.64 43.50
CA GLU A 44 10.43 38.13 43.18
C GLU A 44 10.97 37.29 42.02
N SER A 45 11.81 37.90 41.18
CA SER A 45 12.60 37.14 40.22
C SER A 45 13.42 36.08 40.96
N ARG A 46 13.54 34.89 40.37
CA ARG A 46 14.10 33.73 41.07
C ARG A 46 14.86 32.79 40.14
N LEU A 47 16.00 32.33 40.64
CA LEU A 47 16.76 31.20 40.12
C LEU A 47 16.34 29.94 40.90
N ILE A 48 15.97 28.90 40.19
CA ILE A 48 15.46 27.64 40.74
C ILE A 48 16.35 26.51 40.24
N VAL A 49 17.00 25.77 41.12
CA VAL A 49 17.62 24.48 40.76
C VAL A 49 16.49 23.47 40.61
N GLN A 50 16.40 22.88 39.42
CA GLN A 50 15.34 21.93 39.07
C GLN A 50 15.77 20.50 39.35
N ASP A 51 16.97 20.13 38.91
CA ASP A 51 17.51 18.78 39.06
C ASP A 51 19.04 18.82 39.00
N HIS A 52 19.69 17.80 39.55
CA HIS A 52 21.14 17.60 39.48
C HIS A 52 21.50 16.15 39.79
N ALA A 53 22.59 15.66 39.21
CA ALA A 53 23.10 14.34 39.57
C ALA A 53 24.61 14.19 39.26
N LEU A 54 25.17 13.18 39.91
CA LEU A 54 26.48 12.60 39.59
C LEU A 54 26.23 11.39 38.69
N TRP A 55 27.08 11.16 37.70
CA TRP A 55 26.77 10.14 36.69
C TRP A 55 27.91 9.25 36.24
N ASP A 56 29.18 9.59 36.53
CA ASP A 56 30.33 8.74 36.23
C ASP A 56 31.56 9.12 37.07
N ILE A 57 32.31 8.10 37.52
CA ILE A 57 33.68 8.19 38.04
C ILE A 57 34.48 7.09 37.34
N ARG A 58 35.13 7.42 36.22
CA ARG A 58 36.22 6.61 35.66
C ARG A 58 37.55 7.21 36.09
N GLY A 59 38.17 6.63 37.11
CA GLY A 59 39.44 7.13 37.68
C GLY A 59 39.21 8.20 38.76
N THR A 60 39.92 9.33 38.71
CA THR A 60 39.88 10.37 39.74
C THR A 60 38.96 11.55 39.41
N SER A 61 38.05 11.42 38.45
CA SER A 61 37.22 12.52 37.96
C SER A 61 35.73 12.23 38.11
N VAL A 62 35.04 13.09 38.87
CA VAL A 62 33.59 13.04 39.09
C VAL A 62 32.90 13.87 38.00
N LYS A 63 31.94 13.27 37.28
CA LYS A 63 31.11 14.01 36.30
C LYS A 63 29.79 14.43 36.94
N VAL A 64 29.43 15.70 36.78
CA VAL A 64 28.25 16.32 37.41
C VAL A 64 27.43 17.02 36.35
N TRP A 65 26.10 16.98 36.50
CA TRP A 65 25.23 17.88 35.78
C TRP A 65 24.19 18.51 36.70
N ALA A 66 23.70 19.68 36.30
CA ALA A 66 22.61 20.38 36.96
C ALA A 66 21.72 21.08 35.94
N SER A 67 20.45 21.26 36.29
CA SER A 67 19.52 22.07 35.52
C SER A 67 18.90 23.15 36.39
N VAL A 68 18.75 24.34 35.84
CA VAL A 68 18.13 25.48 36.51
C VAL A 68 17.08 26.14 35.64
N SER A 69 16.13 26.80 36.26
CA SER A 69 15.23 27.73 35.58
C SER A 69 15.34 29.12 36.17
N VAL A 70 15.13 30.13 35.33
CA VAL A 70 15.08 31.53 35.75
C VAL A 70 13.70 32.07 35.45
N LYS A 71 13.06 32.64 36.47
CA LYS A 71 11.76 33.30 36.35
C LYS A 71 11.86 34.77 36.74
N ASP A 72 11.15 35.62 36.02
CA ASP A 72 10.98 37.03 36.39
C ASP A 72 9.90 37.21 37.47
N SER A 73 9.70 38.44 37.92
CA SER A 73 8.72 38.81 38.94
C SER A 73 7.26 38.62 38.54
N THR A 74 7.00 38.40 37.25
CA THR A 74 5.68 38.06 36.69
C THR A 74 5.46 36.55 36.59
N ASP A 75 6.40 35.75 37.10
CA ASP A 75 6.47 34.29 36.96
C ASP A 75 6.69 33.81 35.51
N GLY A 76 7.09 34.75 34.62
CA GLY A 76 7.47 34.50 33.24
C GLY A 76 8.84 33.84 33.15
N TRP A 77 9.02 32.96 32.17
CA TRP A 77 10.31 32.31 31.89
C TRP A 77 11.28 33.30 31.26
N VAL A 78 12.49 33.40 31.83
CA VAL A 78 13.60 34.11 31.18
C VAL A 78 14.28 33.14 30.23
N THR A 79 14.37 33.53 28.95
CA THR A 79 14.95 32.70 27.87
C THR A 79 16.15 33.38 27.23
N GLY A 80 16.95 32.63 26.46
CA GLY A 80 18.05 33.17 25.66
C GLY A 80 19.33 33.52 26.41
N LEU A 81 19.41 33.24 27.72
CA LEU A 81 20.65 33.35 28.49
C LEU A 81 21.73 32.45 27.90
N LYS A 82 22.97 32.95 27.91
CA LYS A 82 24.16 32.27 27.41
C LYS A 82 25.01 31.78 28.57
N LEU A 83 25.93 30.85 28.31
CA LEU A 83 26.85 30.34 29.33
C LEU A 83 27.58 31.45 30.10
N ASN A 84 27.99 32.52 29.41
CA ASN A 84 28.68 33.67 30.02
C ASN A 84 27.78 34.55 30.90
N ASP A 85 26.47 34.33 30.89
CA ASP A 85 25.53 34.97 31.83
C ASP A 85 25.47 34.20 33.16
N PHE A 86 26.11 33.04 33.27
CA PHE A 86 26.13 32.25 34.49
C PHE A 86 27.52 32.25 35.13
N TRP A 87 27.56 32.28 36.47
CA TRP A 87 28.77 32.05 37.27
C TRP A 87 28.54 30.85 38.17
N LEU A 88 29.41 29.84 38.02
CA LEU A 88 29.33 28.59 38.76
C LEU A 88 30.61 28.34 39.55
N SER A 89 30.47 28.00 40.83
CA SER A 89 31.57 27.52 41.67
C SER A 89 31.16 26.28 42.46
N GLU A 90 32.14 25.45 42.81
CA GLU A 90 31.97 24.31 43.69
C GLU A 90 32.92 24.42 44.87
N ALA A 91 32.44 24.09 46.07
CA ALA A 91 33.21 24.16 47.30
C ALA A 91 33.08 22.86 48.11
N LEU A 92 34.20 22.27 48.49
CA LEU A 92 34.23 21.12 49.41
C LEU A 92 33.99 21.60 50.84
N LEU A 93 32.97 21.06 51.48
CA LEU A 93 32.59 21.34 52.86
C LEU A 93 33.05 20.21 53.78
N SER A 94 33.63 20.58 54.91
CA SER A 94 33.90 19.67 56.02
C SER A 94 32.60 19.18 56.68
N PRO A 95 32.65 18.13 57.53
CA PRO A 95 31.48 17.68 58.29
C PRO A 95 30.86 18.76 59.20
N THR A 96 31.61 19.85 59.46
CA THR A 96 31.15 21.01 60.25
C THR A 96 30.66 22.18 59.41
N GLY A 97 30.71 22.07 58.07
CA GLY A 97 30.30 23.10 57.11
C GLY A 97 31.37 24.13 56.76
N GLU A 98 32.63 23.91 57.15
CA GLU A 98 33.75 24.79 56.76
C GLU A 98 34.18 24.50 55.32
N ILE A 99 34.39 25.55 54.50
CA ILE A 99 34.93 25.41 53.14
C ILE A 99 36.41 25.03 53.25
N LEU A 100 36.75 23.85 52.74
CA LEU A 100 38.10 23.31 52.69
C LEU A 100 38.82 23.73 51.40
N GLU A 101 38.10 23.74 50.28
CA GLU A 101 38.58 24.08 48.95
C GLU A 101 37.41 24.64 48.12
N GLU A 102 37.68 25.55 47.20
CA GLU A 102 36.69 26.14 46.29
C GLU A 102 37.30 26.36 44.90
N HIS A 103 36.55 25.98 43.87
CA HIS A 103 36.94 26.12 42.46
C HIS A 103 35.84 26.80 41.66
N VAL A 104 36.25 27.54 40.63
CA VAL A 104 35.34 27.99 39.57
C VAL A 104 35.13 26.81 38.61
N ILE A 105 33.88 26.56 38.24
CA ILE A 105 33.53 25.52 37.27
C ILE A 105 33.84 26.02 35.84
N THR A 106 34.51 25.19 35.05
CA THR A 106 34.83 25.47 33.63
C THR A 106 34.18 24.46 32.70
N PHE A 107 33.96 24.88 31.44
CA PHE A 107 33.25 24.11 30.41
C PHE A 107 34.14 23.89 29.18
N ASP A 108 35.35 23.35 29.39
CA ASP A 108 36.40 23.22 28.37
C ASP A 108 36.82 21.77 28.08
N GLU A 109 36.10 20.78 28.63
CA GLU A 109 36.42 19.36 28.48
C GLU A 109 35.20 18.56 27.94
N PRO A 110 34.90 18.61 26.62
CA PRO A 110 33.69 18.02 26.04
C PRO A 110 33.43 16.54 26.38
N ASN A 111 34.49 15.74 26.52
CA ASN A 111 34.41 14.30 26.88
C ASN A 111 33.84 14.04 28.28
N TYR A 112 33.75 15.05 29.14
CA TYR A 112 33.13 14.97 30.47
C TYR A 112 31.78 15.70 30.52
N GLN A 113 31.27 16.11 29.35
CA GLN A 113 30.17 17.05 29.19
C GLN A 113 29.19 16.54 28.13
N PHE A 114 28.75 15.28 28.20
CA PHE A 114 27.80 14.72 27.22
C PHE A 114 28.27 14.86 25.77
N ASN A 115 29.60 14.76 25.58
CA ASN A 115 30.33 14.97 24.32
C ASN A 115 29.95 16.29 23.62
N GLY A 116 29.62 17.32 24.39
CA GLY A 116 29.18 18.61 23.87
C GLY A 116 29.78 19.81 24.62
N PRO A 117 29.16 21.00 24.51
CA PRO A 117 29.73 22.24 25.05
C PRO A 117 29.58 22.42 26.57
N GLY A 118 28.95 21.46 27.26
CA GLY A 118 28.69 21.54 28.71
C GLY A 118 27.58 22.51 29.12
N PHE A 119 26.90 23.16 28.16
CA PHE A 119 25.79 24.07 28.39
C PHE A 119 24.71 23.97 27.31
N TRP A 120 23.45 23.87 27.70
CA TRP A 120 22.30 23.83 26.78
C TRP A 120 21.10 24.61 27.34
N GLU A 121 20.36 25.28 26.46
CA GLU A 121 19.05 25.85 26.77
C GLU A 121 17.95 24.95 26.20
N ARG A 122 16.99 24.58 27.05
CA ARG A 122 15.73 23.93 26.65
C ARG A 122 14.58 24.82 27.06
N SER A 123 14.10 25.64 26.13
CA SER A 123 12.94 26.52 26.31
C SER A 123 11.90 26.14 25.26
N VAL A 124 10.77 25.57 25.69
CA VAL A 124 9.77 25.01 24.78
C VAL A 124 8.34 25.33 25.19
N THR A 125 7.44 25.29 24.21
CA THR A 125 5.99 25.40 24.39
C THR A 125 5.38 24.07 24.85
N ALA A 126 4.07 24.05 25.09
CA ALA A 126 3.36 22.81 25.41
C ALA A 126 3.10 21.92 24.18
N GLU A 127 3.26 22.48 22.97
CA GLU A 127 3.04 21.75 21.72
C GLU A 127 4.24 20.83 21.46
N LYS A 128 3.96 19.52 21.48
CA LYS A 128 4.94 18.46 21.21
C LYS A 128 4.75 17.91 19.81
N LEU A 129 5.82 17.89 19.05
CA LEU A 129 5.82 17.50 17.65
C LEU A 129 6.96 16.50 17.37
N ASP A 130 6.62 15.32 16.90
CA ASP A 130 7.57 14.32 16.41
C ASP A 130 7.40 14.22 14.88
N ILE A 131 8.44 14.54 14.12
CA ILE A 131 8.43 14.50 12.65
C ILE A 131 9.47 13.50 12.17
N VAL A 132 9.08 12.61 11.25
CA VAL A 132 10.01 11.75 10.52
C VAL A 132 9.93 12.05 9.03
N PHE A 133 11.06 12.39 8.43
CA PHE A 133 11.20 12.57 6.99
C PHE A 133 11.67 11.26 6.34
N VAL A 134 10.90 10.75 5.40
CA VAL A 134 11.21 9.57 4.59
C VAL A 134 11.64 10.08 3.21
N ILE A 135 12.95 10.11 2.97
CA ILE A 135 13.57 10.87 1.86
C ILE A 135 14.22 9.90 0.86
N ASP A 136 13.76 9.99 -0.37
CA ASP A 136 14.39 9.39 -1.53
C ASP A 136 15.74 10.06 -1.82
N ILE A 137 16.83 9.29 -1.87
CA ILE A 137 18.18 9.78 -2.18
C ILE A 137 18.74 9.14 -3.46
N THR A 138 17.88 8.70 -4.37
CA THR A 138 18.24 8.25 -5.72
C THR A 138 18.91 9.35 -6.55
N GLY A 139 19.56 8.95 -7.64
CA GLY A 139 20.26 9.89 -8.53
C GLY A 139 19.33 10.90 -9.22
N SER A 140 18.04 10.58 -9.40
CA SER A 140 17.04 11.48 -10.02
C SER A 140 16.76 12.71 -9.14
N MET A 141 16.85 12.55 -7.81
CA MET A 141 16.67 13.62 -6.84
C MET A 141 17.79 14.68 -6.83
N ASN A 142 18.88 14.48 -7.58
CA ASN A 142 20.12 15.27 -7.46
C ASN A 142 19.93 16.78 -7.60
N ASP A 143 19.05 17.21 -8.51
CA ASP A 143 18.84 18.63 -8.80
C ASP A 143 18.00 19.31 -7.69
N GLU A 144 17.10 18.54 -7.06
CA GLU A 144 16.09 19.05 -6.13
C GLU A 144 16.57 18.98 -4.68
N MET A 145 17.46 18.02 -4.41
CA MET A 145 17.96 17.70 -3.08
C MET A 145 18.60 18.88 -2.35
N PRO A 146 19.44 19.75 -2.97
CA PRO A 146 19.97 20.92 -2.28
C PRO A 146 18.88 21.87 -1.74
N GLY A 147 17.83 22.11 -2.54
CA GLY A 147 16.70 22.94 -2.10
C GLY A 147 15.89 22.29 -0.98
N ILE A 148 15.72 20.97 -1.02
CA ILE A 148 15.04 20.21 0.05
C ILE A 148 15.81 20.33 1.38
N TRP A 149 17.15 20.24 1.37
CA TRP A 149 17.95 20.40 2.59
C TRP A 149 17.94 21.83 3.14
N ASP A 150 17.92 22.85 2.27
CA ASP A 150 17.75 24.24 2.67
C ASP A 150 16.40 24.42 3.40
N GLU A 151 15.32 23.88 2.85
CA GLU A 151 13.97 23.91 3.44
C GLU A 151 13.88 23.16 4.77
N LEU A 152 14.54 22.00 4.90
CA LEU A 152 14.62 21.27 6.17
C LEU A 152 15.41 22.06 7.24
N THR A 153 16.45 22.79 6.82
CA THR A 153 17.19 23.70 7.70
C THR A 153 16.33 24.87 8.15
N GLU A 154 15.58 25.48 7.23
CA GLU A 154 14.62 26.54 7.56
C GLU A 154 13.50 26.05 8.48
N LEU A 155 13.04 24.80 8.33
CA LEU A 155 12.08 24.20 9.25
C LEU A 155 12.66 24.10 10.67
N ALA A 156 13.89 23.61 10.82
CA ALA A 156 14.57 23.52 12.11
C ALA A 156 14.69 24.90 12.76
N ASP A 157 15.11 25.92 12.00
CA ASP A 157 15.17 27.32 12.44
C ASP A 157 13.80 27.81 12.92
N ARG A 158 12.74 27.58 12.14
CA ARG A 158 11.38 27.99 12.49
C ARG A 158 10.89 27.30 13.76
N LEU A 159 11.15 26.01 13.94
CA LEU A 159 10.77 25.26 15.13
C LEU A 159 11.48 25.81 16.38
N LEU A 160 12.77 26.13 16.27
CA LEU A 160 13.57 26.73 17.35
C LEU A 160 13.10 28.15 17.68
N VAL A 161 12.85 29.00 16.68
CA VAL A 161 12.38 30.38 16.87
C VAL A 161 11.03 30.41 17.56
N ASN A 162 10.13 29.50 17.18
CA ASN A 162 8.81 29.37 17.81
C ASN A 162 8.83 28.50 19.08
N ARG A 163 10.00 28.00 19.48
CA ARG A 163 10.20 27.22 20.71
C ARG A 163 9.29 25.98 20.77
N VAL A 164 9.04 25.32 19.65
CA VAL A 164 8.25 24.08 19.61
C VAL A 164 9.03 22.98 20.34
N ASP A 165 8.34 22.13 21.13
CA ASP A 165 8.96 20.94 21.71
C ASP A 165 9.06 19.86 20.63
N PHE A 166 10.05 19.99 19.74
CA PHE A 166 10.17 19.17 18.55
C PHE A 166 11.17 18.02 18.70
N ARG A 167 10.93 16.98 17.91
CA ARG A 167 11.89 15.93 17.57
C ARG A 167 11.84 15.68 16.06
N ILE A 168 12.98 15.66 15.37
CA ILE A 168 13.07 15.38 13.93
C ILE A 168 13.93 14.15 13.71
N GLY A 169 13.40 13.15 13.00
CA GLY A 169 14.11 11.97 12.52
C GLY A 169 14.10 11.87 11.00
N PHE A 170 14.96 11.01 10.45
CA PHE A 170 15.11 10.82 9.02
C PHE A 170 15.25 9.34 8.67
N ILE A 171 14.61 8.91 7.59
CA ILE A 171 14.85 7.64 6.91
C ILE A 171 15.23 7.99 5.49
N THR A 172 16.47 7.76 5.10
CA THR A 172 16.92 7.95 3.71
C THR A 172 16.99 6.62 3.01
N TYR A 173 16.60 6.55 1.74
CA TYR A 173 16.55 5.28 1.02
C TYR A 173 16.86 5.38 -0.47
N ARG A 174 17.22 4.22 -1.05
CA ARG A 174 17.56 3.99 -2.46
C ARG A 174 16.62 2.94 -3.09
N PRO A 175 16.81 2.53 -4.36
CA PRO A 175 15.87 1.63 -5.05
C PRO A 175 15.73 0.23 -4.48
N THR A 176 16.56 -0.15 -3.49
CA THR A 176 16.49 -1.47 -2.84
C THR A 176 16.24 -1.35 -1.35
N ILE A 177 15.52 -2.33 -0.80
CA ILE A 177 15.16 -2.36 0.63
C ILE A 177 16.40 -2.42 1.53
N SER A 178 17.45 -3.12 1.09
CA SER A 178 18.71 -3.23 1.81
C SER A 178 19.51 -1.93 1.91
N ASP A 179 19.04 -0.87 1.26
CA ASP A 179 19.81 0.34 1.00
C ASP A 179 19.11 1.59 1.56
N HIS A 180 19.09 1.65 2.87
CA HIS A 180 18.49 2.74 3.64
C HIS A 180 19.34 3.05 4.87
N HIS A 181 19.13 4.23 5.44
CA HIS A 181 19.72 4.63 6.72
C HIS A 181 18.65 5.28 7.59
N ILE A 182 18.68 4.97 8.87
CA ILE A 182 17.79 5.54 9.88
C ILE A 182 18.59 6.49 10.76
N TYR A 183 18.10 7.71 10.89
CA TYR A 183 18.60 8.71 11.82
C TYR A 183 17.47 9.00 12.80
N GLY A 184 17.71 8.74 14.08
CA GLY A 184 16.73 8.88 15.14
C GLY A 184 16.41 10.34 15.45
N PHE A 185 15.77 10.57 16.58
CA PHE A 185 15.24 11.89 16.91
C PHE A 185 16.30 12.88 17.40
N TYR A 186 16.53 13.94 16.62
CA TYR A 186 17.17 15.17 17.08
C TYR A 186 16.14 16.11 17.71
N ASN A 187 16.42 16.59 18.93
CA ASN A 187 15.55 17.51 19.67
C ASN A 187 16.25 18.85 19.94
N VAL A 188 15.59 19.74 20.69
CA VAL A 188 16.11 21.09 21.02
C VAL A 188 17.49 21.07 21.66
N MET A 189 17.80 20.05 22.47
CA MET A 189 19.12 19.89 23.08
C MET A 189 20.15 19.21 22.17
N TYR A 190 19.75 18.65 21.03
CA TYR A 190 20.61 18.06 19.97
C TYR A 190 20.66 18.91 18.70
N VAL A 191 20.45 20.23 18.84
CA VAL A 191 20.33 21.13 17.69
C VAL A 191 21.62 21.23 16.86
N ASP A 192 22.78 21.20 17.51
CA ASP A 192 24.08 21.25 16.82
C ASP A 192 24.30 19.96 16.01
N GLU A 193 23.90 18.81 16.56
CA GLU A 193 23.93 17.52 15.87
C GLU A 193 22.96 17.48 14.69
N LEU A 194 21.76 18.07 14.83
CA LEU A 194 20.81 18.23 13.74
C LEU A 194 21.40 19.07 12.60
N TYR A 195 21.97 20.25 12.91
CA TYR A 195 22.60 21.08 11.88
C TYR A 195 23.81 20.39 11.26
N ASN A 196 24.59 19.63 12.02
CA ASN A 196 25.69 18.85 11.46
C ASN A 196 25.19 17.78 10.50
N PHE A 197 24.07 17.11 10.82
CA PHE A 197 23.42 16.17 9.91
C PHE A 197 22.95 16.88 8.63
N LEU A 198 22.19 17.97 8.76
CA LEU A 198 21.66 18.72 7.62
C LEU A 198 22.76 19.30 6.72
N ASN A 199 23.89 19.75 7.28
CA ASN A 199 25.01 20.29 6.52
C ASN A 199 25.91 19.21 5.89
N ASN A 200 25.93 18.00 6.44
CA ASN A 200 26.78 16.89 5.97
C ASN A 200 25.94 15.68 5.53
N HIS A 201 24.73 15.95 5.05
CA HIS A 201 23.76 14.95 4.64
C HIS A 201 24.34 14.03 3.54
N PRO A 202 23.85 12.78 3.44
CA PRO A 202 24.20 11.92 2.32
C PRO A 202 23.72 12.55 1.00
N GLY A 203 24.62 12.67 0.03
CA GLY A 203 24.25 13.09 -1.32
C GLY A 203 23.43 12.03 -2.05
N THR A 204 22.90 12.39 -3.21
CA THR A 204 22.17 11.46 -4.09
C THR A 204 23.13 10.50 -4.78
N ILE A 205 22.76 9.23 -4.88
CA ILE A 205 23.58 8.17 -5.49
C ILE A 205 22.67 7.21 -6.27
N GLY A 206 23.17 6.72 -7.40
CA GLY A 206 22.50 5.66 -8.17
C GLY A 206 21.95 6.18 -9.49
N GLU A 207 21.10 5.36 -10.10
CA GLU A 207 20.49 5.62 -11.40
C GLU A 207 19.17 6.38 -11.24
N ASN A 208 18.71 7.03 -12.31
CA ASN A 208 17.68 8.08 -12.26
C ASN A 208 16.30 7.58 -12.74
N TRP A 209 16.04 6.28 -12.70
CA TRP A 209 14.97 5.73 -13.54
C TRP A 209 14.17 4.59 -12.93
N GLU A 210 14.41 4.21 -11.67
CA GLU A 210 13.67 3.14 -11.00
C GLU A 210 12.71 3.71 -9.95
N PRO A 211 11.43 3.32 -9.96
CA PRO A 211 10.56 3.39 -8.79
C PRO A 211 11.26 2.87 -7.53
N THR A 212 10.87 3.35 -6.35
CA THR A 212 11.55 3.01 -5.08
C THR A 212 10.65 2.26 -4.09
N PRO A 213 11.18 1.47 -3.13
CA PRO A 213 10.38 0.74 -2.14
C PRO A 213 9.85 1.64 -1.02
N ALA A 214 9.32 2.82 -1.38
CA ALA A 214 8.85 3.84 -0.46
C ALA A 214 7.74 3.34 0.47
N TYR A 215 6.91 2.38 0.06
CA TYR A 215 5.92 1.77 0.96
C TYR A 215 6.57 1.06 2.16
N ASP A 216 7.70 0.35 1.99
CA ASP A 216 8.39 -0.29 3.11
C ASP A 216 8.90 0.73 4.10
N PHE A 217 9.56 1.79 3.62
CA PHE A 217 10.14 2.81 4.49
C PHE A 217 9.10 3.71 5.14
N LEU A 218 7.99 3.95 4.45
CA LEU A 218 6.85 4.64 5.00
C LEU A 218 6.20 3.82 6.13
N MET A 219 6.04 2.51 5.97
CA MET A 219 5.61 1.63 7.07
C MET A 219 6.65 1.56 8.19
N LEU A 220 7.94 1.49 7.86
CA LEU A 220 9.03 1.49 8.82
C LEU A 220 9.00 2.74 9.72
N ALA A 221 8.68 3.90 9.14
CA ALA A 221 8.52 5.15 9.85
C ALA A 221 7.42 5.10 10.92
N THR A 222 6.39 4.26 10.79
CA THR A 222 5.31 4.19 11.79
C THR A 222 5.70 3.48 13.08
N HIS A 223 6.88 2.85 13.14
CA HIS A 223 7.28 2.01 14.25
C HIS A 223 8.53 2.54 14.94
N SER A 224 8.62 2.27 16.24
CA SER A 224 9.83 2.58 16.98
C SER A 224 10.95 1.64 16.60
N GLN A 225 11.85 2.19 15.80
CA GLN A 225 13.08 1.58 15.31
C GLN A 225 14.15 1.68 16.38
N MET A 226 14.80 0.59 16.75
CA MET A 226 15.87 0.57 17.74
C MET A 226 17.20 0.11 17.14
N ASP A 227 18.21 0.96 17.26
CA ASP A 227 19.59 0.66 16.88
C ASP A 227 20.51 0.98 18.09
N ARG A 228 21.83 0.80 17.96
CA ARG A 228 22.85 0.90 19.02
C ARG A 228 23.01 2.29 19.64
N SER A 229 22.19 3.27 19.30
CA SER A 229 22.30 4.64 19.82
C SER A 229 20.92 5.26 19.99
N VAL A 230 20.78 6.09 21.02
CA VAL A 230 19.59 6.92 21.22
C VAL A 230 19.35 7.85 20.03
N LEU A 231 20.41 8.29 19.34
CA LEU A 231 20.32 9.12 18.12
C LEU A 231 20.04 8.32 16.84
N SER A 232 19.94 7.00 16.94
CA SER A 232 19.45 6.12 15.86
C SER A 232 18.17 5.39 16.29
N HIS A 233 17.48 5.90 17.33
CA HIS A 233 16.24 5.34 17.87
C HIS A 233 15.03 6.25 17.57
N LEU A 234 13.96 5.68 17.02
CA LEU A 234 12.69 6.39 16.75
C LEU A 234 11.63 6.11 17.83
N GLU A 235 11.88 6.50 19.08
CA GLU A 235 10.88 6.36 20.16
C GLU A 235 9.88 7.53 20.16
N TYR A 236 8.67 7.28 19.62
CA TYR A 236 7.62 8.30 19.54
C TYR A 236 7.02 8.64 20.91
N ARG A 237 6.73 9.92 21.14
CA ARG A 237 5.98 10.35 22.32
C ARG A 237 4.49 10.09 22.13
N ASN A 238 3.90 9.40 23.11
CA ASN A 238 2.45 9.13 23.13
C ASN A 238 1.58 10.40 23.17
N ASP A 239 2.12 11.50 23.69
CA ASP A 239 1.43 12.79 23.81
C ASP A 239 1.84 13.84 22.76
N ALA A 240 2.68 13.46 21.78
CA ALA A 240 3.03 14.33 20.67
C ALA A 240 2.10 14.16 19.48
N ARG A 241 1.98 15.23 18.69
CA ARG A 241 1.53 15.13 17.30
C ARG A 241 2.64 14.42 16.51
N ARG A 242 2.28 13.34 15.82
CA ARG A 242 3.23 12.47 15.11
C ARG A 242 3.02 12.64 13.61
N VAL A 243 4.04 13.14 12.92
CA VAL A 243 3.99 13.51 11.50
C VAL A 243 5.03 12.71 10.73
N ILE A 244 4.64 12.17 9.58
CA ILE A 244 5.54 11.51 8.63
C ILE A 244 5.44 12.27 7.31
N VAL A 245 6.58 12.61 6.71
CA VAL A 245 6.66 13.31 5.43
C VAL A 245 7.49 12.49 4.46
N VAL A 246 6.86 12.01 3.38
CA VAL A 246 7.56 11.34 2.27
C VAL A 246 8.00 12.40 1.26
N ILE A 247 9.27 12.37 0.85
CA ILE A 247 9.81 13.26 -0.19
C ILE A 247 10.46 12.38 -1.27
N THR A 248 9.89 12.38 -2.47
CA THR A 248 10.35 11.54 -3.59
C THR A 248 9.94 12.14 -4.93
N ASP A 249 10.75 11.96 -5.95
CA ASP A 249 10.44 12.33 -7.32
C ASP A 249 9.90 11.16 -8.16
N THR A 250 9.62 10.00 -7.56
CA THR A 250 9.15 8.81 -8.26
C THR A 250 7.93 8.17 -7.60
N ILE A 251 7.31 7.20 -8.27
CA ILE A 251 6.21 6.40 -7.72
C ILE A 251 6.73 5.29 -6.79
N PRO A 252 5.95 4.88 -5.77
CA PRO A 252 6.33 3.73 -4.94
C PRO A 252 6.23 2.43 -5.74
N GLN A 253 7.23 1.55 -5.59
CA GLN A 253 7.13 0.16 -6.00
C GLN A 253 6.08 -0.57 -5.15
N SER A 254 5.38 -1.53 -5.78
CA SER A 254 4.54 -2.52 -5.09
C SER A 254 5.02 -3.93 -5.40
N VAL A 255 4.40 -4.92 -4.75
CA VAL A 255 4.60 -6.35 -5.02
C VAL A 255 4.46 -6.76 -6.49
N TYR A 256 3.71 -5.99 -7.27
CA TYR A 256 3.52 -6.25 -8.70
C TYR A 256 4.75 -5.86 -9.55
N GLY A 257 5.70 -5.09 -9.00
CA GLY A 257 6.88 -4.62 -9.73
C GLY A 257 6.54 -3.63 -10.85
N ASN A 258 7.53 -3.11 -11.56
CA ASN A 258 7.28 -2.04 -12.55
C ASN A 258 6.84 -2.56 -13.93
N TRP A 259 7.46 -3.66 -14.41
CA TRP A 259 7.05 -4.39 -15.62
C TRP A 259 6.80 -5.86 -15.32
N TRP A 260 6.11 -6.12 -14.21
CA TRP A 260 6.03 -7.43 -13.59
C TRP A 260 7.36 -7.97 -13.03
N TYR A 261 8.52 -7.37 -13.34
CA TYR A 261 9.83 -7.71 -12.77
C TYR A 261 9.85 -7.75 -11.25
N ILE A 262 10.57 -8.75 -10.71
CA ILE A 262 10.50 -9.11 -9.28
C ILE A 262 11.66 -8.62 -8.41
N ASP A 263 12.49 -7.68 -8.89
CA ASP A 263 13.28 -6.86 -7.96
C ASP A 263 12.37 -5.85 -7.23
N SER A 264 11.19 -6.31 -6.80
CA SER A 264 10.14 -5.56 -6.17
C SER A 264 10.03 -5.88 -4.69
N THR A 265 9.32 -5.03 -3.98
CA THR A 265 9.02 -5.18 -2.57
C THR A 265 7.95 -6.27 -2.30
N ALA A 266 7.84 -6.76 -1.08
CA ALA A 266 6.68 -7.53 -0.60
C ALA A 266 5.55 -6.63 -0.07
N ALA A 267 5.73 -5.30 -0.08
CA ALA A 267 4.73 -4.31 0.30
C ALA A 267 3.82 -3.92 -0.88
N ASN A 268 2.60 -3.53 -0.55
CA ASN A 268 1.64 -2.94 -1.48
C ASN A 268 0.90 -1.79 -0.77
N ASN A 269 0.09 -1.05 -1.52
CA ASN A 269 -0.69 0.05 -0.95
C ASN A 269 -1.60 -0.42 0.20
N SER A 270 -2.23 -1.59 0.05
CA SER A 270 -3.06 -2.22 1.08
C SER A 270 -2.29 -2.45 2.40
N ALA A 271 -1.03 -2.88 2.34
CA ALA A 271 -0.18 -3.07 3.51
C ALA A 271 0.11 -1.73 4.20
N ALA A 272 0.45 -0.70 3.43
CA ALA A 272 0.66 0.63 3.96
C ALA A 272 -0.61 1.18 4.63
N GLU A 273 -1.78 1.08 3.99
CA GLU A 273 -3.07 1.47 4.57
C GLU A 273 -3.33 0.80 5.93
N ILE A 274 -3.07 -0.50 6.03
CA ILE A 274 -3.25 -1.28 7.26
C ILE A 274 -2.25 -0.82 8.34
N ALA A 275 -1.00 -0.54 7.98
CA ALA A 275 0.00 -0.03 8.94
C ALA A 275 -0.39 1.34 9.52
N PHE A 276 -1.07 2.19 8.73
CA PHE A 276 -1.52 3.50 9.18
C PHE A 276 -2.86 3.49 9.91
N GLU A 277 -3.71 2.49 9.69
CA GLU A 277 -5.05 2.41 10.27
C GLU A 277 -5.00 2.45 11.81
N GLY A 278 -5.57 3.50 12.42
CA GLY A 278 -5.60 3.66 13.88
C GLY A 278 -4.26 4.04 14.54
N SER A 279 -3.18 4.21 13.77
CA SER A 279 -1.83 4.51 14.28
C SER A 279 -1.70 5.92 14.90
N GLY A 280 -2.53 6.86 14.44
CA GLY A 280 -2.53 8.27 14.87
C GLY A 280 -1.45 9.13 14.22
N PHE A 281 -0.79 8.65 13.15
CA PHE A 281 0.14 9.44 12.36
C PHE A 281 -0.58 10.35 11.35
N GLU A 282 -0.06 11.57 11.20
CA GLU A 282 -0.38 12.43 10.07
C GLU A 282 0.65 12.21 8.96
N VAL A 283 0.20 11.78 7.79
CA VAL A 283 1.08 11.47 6.66
C VAL A 283 0.95 12.56 5.59
N PHE A 284 2.09 13.11 5.19
CA PHE A 284 2.22 14.01 4.06
C PHE A 284 3.14 13.41 3.00
N TYR A 285 2.92 13.76 1.74
CA TYR A 285 3.83 13.39 0.65
C TYR A 285 4.11 14.56 -0.29
N SER A 286 5.39 14.76 -0.60
CA SER A 286 5.95 15.74 -1.52
C SER A 286 6.48 14.97 -2.74
N GLN A 287 5.79 15.13 -3.88
CA GLN A 287 6.06 14.43 -5.14
C GLN A 287 5.65 15.31 -6.33
N PRO A 288 6.24 15.20 -7.53
CA PRO A 288 5.82 15.90 -8.75
C PRO A 288 4.34 15.72 -9.13
N LYS A 289 3.72 16.72 -9.79
CA LYS A 289 2.26 16.81 -10.06
C LYS A 289 1.82 16.09 -11.30
N THR A 290 2.62 16.12 -12.34
CA THR A 290 2.25 15.58 -13.65
C THR A 290 3.11 14.38 -14.00
N LYS A 291 2.56 13.48 -14.83
CA LYS A 291 3.35 12.38 -15.43
C LYS A 291 4.53 12.93 -16.25
N ASP A 292 4.40 14.11 -16.86
CA ASP A 292 5.48 14.80 -17.59
C ASP A 292 6.66 15.18 -16.66
N GLU A 293 6.39 15.52 -15.39
CA GLU A 293 7.46 15.79 -14.40
C GLU A 293 8.11 14.50 -13.88
N LEU A 294 7.49 13.35 -14.13
CA LEU A 294 8.02 12.00 -13.87
C LEU A 294 8.66 11.39 -15.12
N GLU A 295 9.02 12.20 -16.14
CA GLU A 295 9.54 11.71 -17.42
C GLU A 295 10.75 10.77 -17.30
N HIS A 296 11.55 10.90 -16.24
CA HIS A 296 12.74 10.07 -16.01
C HIS A 296 12.41 8.59 -15.72
N ILE A 297 11.18 8.26 -15.28
CA ILE A 297 10.71 6.88 -15.08
C ILE A 297 9.88 6.30 -16.24
N ASN A 298 9.53 7.09 -17.26
CA ASN A 298 8.70 6.63 -18.40
C ASN A 298 9.29 5.44 -19.16
N GLY A 299 10.59 5.20 -19.06
CA GLY A 299 11.27 4.06 -19.66
C GLY A 299 11.36 2.83 -18.78
N ASN A 300 10.78 2.83 -17.57
CA ASN A 300 10.83 1.74 -16.57
C ASN A 300 9.49 1.45 -15.92
N PHE A 301 8.42 2.08 -16.41
CA PHE A 301 7.04 1.85 -16.02
C PHE A 301 6.17 2.04 -17.26
N ASP A 302 5.29 1.08 -17.55
CA ASP A 302 4.30 1.19 -18.61
C ASP A 302 2.98 0.57 -18.13
N GLU A 303 1.95 1.40 -17.99
CA GLU A 303 0.60 0.98 -17.57
C GLU A 303 -0.05 0.01 -18.57
N ASN A 304 0.39 0.03 -19.84
CA ASN A 304 -0.04 -0.94 -20.85
C ASN A 304 0.69 -2.28 -20.70
N ILE A 305 1.78 -2.36 -19.96
CA ILE A 305 2.45 -3.63 -19.64
C ILE A 305 1.97 -4.13 -18.28
N ASN A 306 2.09 -3.30 -17.25
CA ASN A 306 1.67 -3.59 -15.88
C ASN A 306 0.75 -2.50 -15.32
N PRO A 307 -0.58 -2.61 -15.48
CA PRO A 307 -1.51 -1.65 -14.90
C PRO A 307 -1.55 -1.68 -13.37
N ARG A 308 -1.08 -2.77 -12.72
CA ARG A 308 -1.00 -2.90 -11.25
C ARG A 308 0.21 -2.17 -10.66
N ALA A 309 1.13 -1.69 -11.48
CA ALA A 309 2.25 -0.87 -11.05
C ALA A 309 1.86 0.60 -10.78
N ASP A 310 0.67 1.05 -11.21
CA ASP A 310 0.19 2.42 -10.96
C ASP A 310 -0.16 2.60 -9.47
N CYS A 311 0.86 2.95 -8.70
CA CYS A 311 0.81 3.07 -7.25
C CYS A 311 1.06 4.53 -6.85
N GLY A 312 0.48 4.95 -5.73
CA GLY A 312 0.63 6.32 -5.24
C GLY A 312 0.35 6.47 -3.76
N PHE A 313 0.58 7.67 -3.25
CA PHE A 313 0.41 8.02 -1.83
C PHE A 313 -0.96 8.62 -1.50
N ALA A 314 -1.83 8.78 -2.50
CA ALA A 314 -3.08 9.54 -2.37
C ALA A 314 -4.08 8.94 -1.37
N THR A 315 -4.06 7.61 -1.15
CA THR A 315 -4.89 6.96 -0.12
C THR A 315 -4.23 6.95 1.27
N LEU A 316 -2.93 7.26 1.35
CA LEU A 316 -2.14 7.17 2.58
C LEU A 316 -2.02 8.52 3.31
N GLY A 317 -1.96 9.63 2.57
CA GLY A 317 -1.67 10.94 3.16
C GLY A 317 -2.11 12.12 2.32
N ALA A 318 -1.88 13.32 2.85
CA ALA A 318 -2.16 14.56 2.15
C ALA A 318 -0.96 15.03 1.34
N ARG A 319 -1.21 15.40 0.09
CA ARG A 319 -0.17 15.97 -0.77
C ARG A 319 0.24 17.36 -0.31
N ILE A 320 1.54 17.62 -0.27
CA ILE A 320 2.13 18.93 0.00
C ILE A 320 2.93 19.46 -1.21
N SER A 321 3.61 20.60 -1.07
CA SER A 321 4.35 21.25 -2.15
C SER A 321 5.45 20.36 -2.71
N TRP A 322 5.73 20.51 -4.02
CA TRP A 322 6.88 19.91 -4.68
C TRP A 322 7.72 21.00 -5.38
N PRO A 323 9.04 21.05 -5.15
CA PRO A 323 9.76 20.34 -4.08
C PRO A 323 9.22 20.67 -2.69
N PHE A 324 9.64 19.93 -1.66
CA PHE A 324 9.20 20.16 -0.28
C PHE A 324 9.38 21.62 0.13
N GLN A 325 8.42 22.16 0.88
CA GLN A 325 8.45 23.51 1.43
C GLN A 325 8.08 23.45 2.91
N GLN A 326 8.89 24.06 3.77
CA GLN A 326 8.69 23.96 5.22
C GLN A 326 7.36 24.58 5.69
N GLU A 327 6.76 25.49 4.92
CA GLU A 327 5.46 26.13 5.20
C GLU A 327 4.31 25.14 5.34
N ASP A 328 4.39 24.02 4.64
CA ASP A 328 3.35 22.98 4.65
C ASP A 328 3.26 22.28 6.02
N ILE A 329 4.32 22.38 6.84
CA ILE A 329 4.31 21.92 8.23
C ILE A 329 3.82 23.05 9.14
N HIS A 330 2.56 22.94 9.56
CA HIS A 330 1.91 23.91 10.44
C HIS A 330 2.10 23.56 11.93
N PHE A 331 2.33 24.57 12.78
CA PHE A 331 2.34 24.46 14.24
C PHE A 331 1.93 25.80 14.86
N GLY A 332 1.45 25.77 16.09
CA GLY A 332 0.90 26.94 16.77
C GLY A 332 1.96 27.82 17.44
N ASN A 333 1.58 29.07 17.73
CA ASN A 333 2.32 29.95 18.64
C ASN A 333 1.72 29.82 20.03
N SER A 334 2.21 28.84 20.79
CA SER A 334 1.80 28.60 22.17
C SER A 334 2.71 29.32 23.16
N GLU A 335 2.22 29.55 24.39
CA GLU A 335 3.08 30.04 25.48
C GLU A 335 4.08 28.96 25.90
N LEU A 336 5.23 29.41 26.44
CA LEU A 336 6.25 28.51 26.97
C LEU A 336 5.68 27.68 28.13
N SER A 337 5.87 26.37 28.06
CA SER A 337 5.47 25.43 29.11
C SER A 337 6.62 25.12 30.06
N ASP A 338 7.85 25.13 29.56
CA ASP A 338 9.07 24.77 30.28
C ASP A 338 10.26 25.58 29.76
N SER A 339 11.15 26.00 30.67
CA SER A 339 12.42 26.65 30.32
C SER A 339 13.50 26.29 31.32
N ARG A 340 14.58 25.68 30.82
CA ARG A 340 15.67 25.14 31.61
C ARG A 340 17.02 25.40 30.95
N TYR A 341 18.02 25.61 31.79
CA TYR A 341 19.42 25.70 31.43
C TYR A 341 20.15 24.53 32.06
N TYR A 342 20.77 23.70 31.23
CA TYR A 342 21.52 22.52 31.64
C TYR A 342 23.01 22.82 31.63
N PHE A 343 23.71 22.35 32.66
CA PHE A 343 25.15 22.43 32.81
C PHE A 343 25.68 21.02 33.04
N ALA A 344 26.76 20.65 32.35
CA ALA A 344 27.51 19.44 32.63
C ALA A 344 29.00 19.78 32.70
N TRP A 345 29.70 19.24 33.70
CA TRP A 345 31.13 19.51 33.91
C TRP A 345 31.81 18.35 34.63
N ARG A 346 33.15 18.38 34.61
CA ARG A 346 33.99 17.56 35.47
C ARG A 346 34.26 18.32 36.76
N SER A 347 33.93 17.74 37.91
CA SER A 347 34.32 18.32 39.19
C SER A 347 35.85 18.33 39.32
N ASN A 348 36.37 19.45 39.81
CA ASN A 348 37.76 19.63 40.21
C ASN A 348 37.97 19.29 41.68
N ILE A 349 36.91 19.02 42.43
CA ILE A 349 36.99 18.49 43.78
C ILE A 349 37.28 16.99 43.70
N LEU A 350 38.46 16.61 44.20
CA LEU A 350 38.84 15.21 44.35
C LEU A 350 38.15 14.60 45.57
N GLU A 351 37.93 13.29 45.53
CA GLU A 351 37.46 12.53 46.68
C GLU A 351 38.44 12.71 47.87
N PRO A 352 37.96 13.12 49.06
CA PRO A 352 38.80 13.27 50.24
C PRO A 352 39.42 11.94 50.68
N ASP A 353 40.69 11.95 51.10
CA ASP A 353 41.41 10.75 51.57
C ASP A 353 40.82 10.11 52.84
N ASP A 354 40.13 10.88 53.69
CA ASP A 354 39.56 10.45 54.98
C ASP A 354 38.04 10.70 55.03
N ASP A 355 37.26 9.65 55.30
CA ASP A 355 35.79 9.64 55.47
C ASP A 355 35.02 10.51 54.43
N PRO A 356 35.14 10.22 53.11
CA PRO A 356 34.47 11.00 52.05
C PRO A 356 32.95 11.08 52.23
N GLU A 357 32.33 10.08 52.87
CA GLU A 357 30.90 10.05 53.19
C GLU A 357 30.44 11.16 54.13
N ASN A 358 31.35 11.76 54.89
CA ASN A 358 31.08 12.83 55.84
C ASN A 358 31.27 14.24 55.24
N HIS A 359 31.75 14.34 54.00
CA HIS A 359 31.97 15.60 53.29
C HIS A 359 30.83 15.88 52.29
N ARG A 360 30.65 17.15 51.91
CA ARG A 360 29.67 17.56 50.88
C ARG A 360 30.30 18.58 49.95
N VAL A 361 29.98 18.54 48.68
CA VAL A 361 30.33 19.59 47.73
C VAL A 361 29.12 20.47 47.54
N LYS A 362 29.27 21.77 47.81
CA LYS A 362 28.25 22.77 47.55
C LYS A 362 28.53 23.44 46.21
N VAL A 363 27.58 23.37 45.30
CA VAL A 363 27.61 24.12 44.03
C VAL A 363 26.79 25.38 44.19
N THR A 364 27.36 26.52 43.82
CA THR A 364 26.68 27.81 43.79
C THR A 364 26.56 28.27 42.35
N ILE A 365 25.33 28.64 41.95
CA ILE A 365 24.99 29.13 40.61
C ILE A 365 24.45 30.54 40.76
N GLN A 366 25.03 31.47 39.99
CA GLN A 366 24.58 32.86 39.93
C GLN A 366 24.23 33.26 38.49
N VAL A 367 23.27 34.16 38.35
CA VAL A 367 22.81 34.73 37.07
C VAL A 367 22.36 36.18 37.28
N PRO A 368 22.44 37.10 36.30
CA PRO A 368 21.90 38.45 36.44
C PRO A 368 20.40 38.42 36.78
N ASP A 369 19.98 39.30 37.68
CA ASP A 369 18.55 39.49 37.96
C ASP A 369 17.87 40.16 36.76
N PRO A 370 16.87 39.53 36.13
CA PRO A 370 16.17 40.08 34.97
C PRO A 370 15.42 41.39 35.29
N ASP A 371 15.01 41.58 36.55
CA ASP A 371 14.21 42.73 36.98
C ASP A 371 15.06 43.83 37.64
N GLN A 372 16.27 43.50 38.10
CA GLN A 372 17.15 44.42 38.83
C GLN A 372 18.57 44.48 38.25
N SER A 373 18.75 45.39 37.29
CA SER A 373 20.04 45.64 36.64
C SER A 373 21.18 45.86 37.65
N GLY A 374 22.24 45.05 37.53
CA GLY A 374 23.43 45.12 38.38
C GLY A 374 23.39 44.25 39.64
N SER A 375 22.29 43.52 39.87
CA SER A 375 22.19 42.49 40.90
C SER A 375 22.17 41.08 40.27
N THR A 376 22.40 40.06 41.09
CA THR A 376 22.41 38.66 40.69
C THR A 376 21.43 37.85 41.54
N LEU A 377 20.81 36.87 40.92
CA LEU A 377 20.10 35.79 41.59
C LEU A 377 21.12 34.69 41.90
N GLU A 378 20.97 34.05 43.06
CA GLU A 378 21.84 32.97 43.52
C GLU A 378 21.02 31.79 43.99
N GLN A 379 21.47 30.58 43.65
CA GLN A 379 20.96 29.35 44.21
C GLN A 379 22.10 28.33 44.38
N SER A 380 21.93 27.39 45.30
CA SER A 380 22.92 26.35 45.54
C SER A 380 22.28 24.99 45.79
N PHE A 381 23.03 23.94 45.50
CA PHE A 381 22.70 22.56 45.88
C PHE A 381 23.97 21.85 46.38
N GLU A 382 23.79 20.69 47.01
CA GLU A 382 24.88 19.92 47.59
C GLU A 382 24.84 18.47 47.13
N TYR A 383 26.01 17.88 46.89
CA TYR A 383 26.18 16.47 46.53
C TYR A 383 27.35 15.83 47.29
N PRO A 384 27.39 14.50 47.47
CA PRO A 384 28.54 13.83 48.10
C PRO A 384 29.76 13.79 47.15
N PRO A 385 31.02 13.98 47.62
CA PRO A 385 32.20 13.98 46.75
C PRO A 385 32.63 12.59 46.23
N TYR A 386 31.73 11.60 46.23
CA TYR A 386 31.95 10.23 45.79
C TYR A 386 30.66 9.70 45.12
N LEU A 387 30.79 8.66 44.29
CA LEU A 387 29.64 7.93 43.74
C LEU A 387 29.34 6.70 44.58
N GLU A 388 28.06 6.49 44.85
CA GLU A 388 27.58 5.23 45.40
C GLU A 388 27.37 4.23 44.26
N GLU A 389 28.27 3.25 44.16
CA GLU A 389 28.18 2.13 43.22
C GLU A 389 27.37 0.97 43.82
N THR A 390 26.66 0.27 42.95
CA THR A 390 25.76 -0.83 43.31
C THR A 390 25.66 -1.83 42.18
N SER A 391 24.89 -2.91 42.37
CA SER A 391 24.74 -3.97 41.37
C SER A 391 23.46 -3.85 40.55
N LEU A 392 23.55 -4.04 39.24
CA LEU A 392 22.41 -4.24 38.33
C LEU A 392 22.48 -5.63 37.71
N ILE A 393 21.39 -6.40 37.87
CA ILE A 393 21.19 -7.70 37.24
C ILE A 393 20.00 -7.59 36.29
N ILE A 394 20.19 -7.93 35.02
CA ILE A 394 19.14 -7.95 34.01
C ILE A 394 19.00 -9.38 33.50
N ASN A 395 17.84 -9.99 33.74
CA ASN A 395 17.45 -11.26 33.15
C ASN A 395 16.56 -10.99 31.93
N LEU A 396 16.94 -11.57 30.80
CA LEU A 396 16.29 -11.41 29.51
C LEU A 396 15.63 -12.74 29.10
N THR A 397 14.40 -12.66 28.61
CA THR A 397 13.68 -13.78 28.00
C THR A 397 13.03 -13.36 26.68
N ASP A 398 12.82 -14.30 25.77
CA ASP A 398 11.98 -14.08 24.58
C ASP A 398 10.47 -14.07 24.92
N GLU A 399 9.62 -13.86 23.91
CA GLU A 399 8.16 -13.92 24.02
C GLU A 399 7.61 -15.29 24.47
N GLY A 400 8.38 -16.36 24.29
CA GLY A 400 8.08 -17.72 24.75
C GLY A 400 8.57 -18.04 26.17
N GLY A 401 9.29 -17.13 26.82
CA GLY A 401 9.90 -17.31 28.14
C GLY A 401 11.22 -18.08 28.13
N ASN A 402 11.83 -18.30 26.96
CA ASN A 402 13.15 -18.93 26.84
C ASN A 402 14.25 -17.87 26.96
N SER A 403 15.44 -18.30 27.41
CA SER A 403 16.61 -17.43 27.37
C SER A 403 17.01 -17.16 25.91
N PRO A 404 17.22 -15.90 25.52
CA PRO A 404 17.69 -15.57 24.18
C PRO A 404 19.11 -16.14 23.97
N PRO A 405 19.48 -16.52 22.73
CA PRO A 405 20.83 -16.97 22.42
C PRO A 405 21.87 -15.88 22.71
N ASN A 406 23.05 -16.28 23.21
CA ASN A 406 24.05 -15.34 23.75
C ASN A 406 24.64 -14.36 22.72
N ASP A 407 24.63 -14.69 21.43
CA ASP A 407 25.21 -13.84 20.38
C ASP A 407 24.17 -12.98 19.64
N ASP A 408 22.88 -13.15 19.96
CA ASP A 408 21.76 -12.49 19.25
C ASP A 408 21.41 -11.11 19.82
N LEU A 409 21.84 -10.77 21.03
CA LEU A 409 21.45 -9.53 21.72
C LEU A 409 22.65 -8.84 22.35
N TRP A 410 22.69 -7.51 22.27
CA TRP A 410 23.61 -6.66 23.03
C TRP A 410 22.81 -5.65 23.85
N ALA A 411 23.23 -5.35 25.07
CA ALA A 411 22.64 -4.25 25.85
C ALA A 411 23.56 -3.03 25.91
N PHE A 412 22.92 -1.87 25.87
CA PHE A 412 23.53 -0.55 25.97
C PHE A 412 22.82 0.21 27.09
N ILE A 413 23.58 0.89 27.93
CA ILE A 413 23.04 1.65 29.05
C ILE A 413 23.51 3.09 28.92
N TYR A 414 22.54 4.01 28.83
CA TYR A 414 22.75 5.44 28.71
C TYR A 414 22.35 6.14 30.00
N TYR A 415 23.12 7.14 30.39
CA TYR A 415 22.74 8.07 31.44
C TYR A 415 21.99 9.26 30.83
N GLU A 416 20.86 9.66 31.42
CA GLU A 416 20.02 10.76 30.90
C GLU A 416 20.26 12.09 31.66
N MET A 417 20.38 13.18 30.90
CA MET A 417 20.36 14.57 31.37
C MET A 417 19.34 15.36 30.54
N GLY A 418 18.15 15.58 31.10
CA GLY A 418 17.06 16.22 30.35
C GLY A 418 16.68 15.38 29.14
N ASP A 419 16.76 15.98 27.94
CA ASP A 419 16.49 15.27 26.68
C ASP A 419 17.79 14.73 26.01
N ARG A 420 18.95 14.83 26.69
CA ARG A 420 20.23 14.26 26.22
C ARG A 420 20.57 12.99 26.97
N SER A 421 21.31 12.12 26.30
CA SER A 421 21.81 10.85 26.81
C SER A 421 23.29 10.67 26.48
N GLU A 422 24.05 10.05 27.38
CA GLU A 422 25.43 9.62 27.15
C GLU A 422 25.60 8.14 27.46
N GLU A 423 26.28 7.41 26.58
CA GLU A 423 26.53 5.97 26.74
C GLU A 423 27.52 5.74 27.89
N VAL A 424 27.13 4.89 28.85
CA VAL A 424 27.98 4.52 30.00
C VAL A 424 28.47 3.08 29.89
N TYR A 425 27.61 2.17 29.44
CA TYR A 425 27.99 0.77 29.19
C TYR A 425 27.68 0.37 27.75
N TYR A 426 28.70 -0.18 27.09
CA TYR A 426 28.68 -0.50 25.67
C TYR A 426 28.69 -2.01 25.45
N GLN A 427 27.79 -2.49 24.59
CA GLN A 427 27.79 -3.85 24.03
C GLN A 427 27.90 -4.96 25.09
N LEU A 428 27.08 -4.87 26.14
CA LEU A 428 27.00 -5.89 27.17
C LEU A 428 26.32 -7.14 26.61
N LYS A 429 27.04 -8.26 26.56
CA LYS A 429 26.51 -9.53 26.08
C LYS A 429 25.83 -10.29 27.23
N PRO A 430 24.60 -10.79 27.05
CA PRO A 430 23.98 -11.68 28.03
C PRO A 430 24.67 -13.05 28.03
N GLU A 431 24.96 -13.57 29.23
CA GLU A 431 25.38 -14.95 29.43
C GLU A 431 24.19 -15.78 29.91
N ASN A 432 23.67 -16.68 29.07
CA ASN A 432 22.46 -17.46 29.29
C ASN A 432 21.24 -16.58 29.63
N GLY A 433 21.09 -15.47 28.90
CA GLY A 433 20.03 -14.49 29.12
C GLY A 433 20.25 -13.57 30.33
N GLN A 434 21.42 -13.58 30.99
CA GLN A 434 21.68 -12.70 32.13
C GLN A 434 22.82 -11.72 31.87
N ILE A 435 22.63 -10.46 32.26
CA ILE A 435 23.66 -9.41 32.30
C ILE A 435 23.86 -8.99 33.75
N VAL A 436 25.11 -8.94 34.19
CA VAL A 436 25.47 -8.53 35.55
C VAL A 436 26.48 -7.39 35.49
N ILE A 437 26.17 -6.29 36.17
CA ILE A 437 27.05 -5.15 36.39
C ILE A 437 27.18 -4.99 37.90
N GLU A 438 28.39 -5.13 38.45
CA GLU A 438 28.62 -5.13 39.91
C GLU A 438 28.82 -3.71 40.47
N ASP A 439 29.17 -2.76 39.61
CA ASP A 439 29.70 -1.44 39.91
C ASP A 439 29.04 -0.33 39.07
N ILE A 440 27.70 -0.30 39.04
CA ILE A 440 26.94 0.79 38.40
C ILE A 440 26.59 1.88 39.42
N PRO A 441 26.76 3.18 39.10
CA PRO A 441 26.29 4.24 39.98
C PRO A 441 24.77 4.20 40.19
N ALA A 442 24.31 4.57 41.39
CA ALA A 442 22.87 4.77 41.61
C ALA A 442 22.36 5.95 40.77
N GLY A 443 21.26 5.78 40.06
CA GLY A 443 20.76 6.81 39.14
C GLY A 443 19.70 6.35 38.16
N LYS A 444 19.33 7.27 37.26
CA LYS A 444 18.37 7.03 36.17
C LYS A 444 19.13 6.72 34.88
N TYR A 445 18.72 5.66 34.22
CA TYR A 445 19.33 5.18 32.99
C TYR A 445 18.29 4.82 31.95
N HIS A 446 18.67 4.91 30.68
CA HIS A 446 17.94 4.33 29.56
C HIS A 446 18.65 3.06 29.12
N LEU A 447 17.98 1.92 29.29
CA LEU A 447 18.42 0.60 28.84
C LEU A 447 17.87 0.34 27.43
N LEU A 448 18.78 0.03 26.50
CA LEU A 448 18.44 -0.43 25.15
C LEU A 448 19.04 -1.82 24.93
N VAL A 449 18.26 -2.76 24.41
CA VAL A 449 18.73 -4.10 24.04
C VAL A 449 18.33 -4.45 22.60
N PRO A 450 19.10 -4.02 21.58
CA PRO A 450 18.85 -4.35 20.19
C PRO A 450 19.45 -5.71 19.80
N CYS A 451 19.18 -6.12 18.56
CA CYS A 451 19.78 -7.29 17.92
C CYS A 451 21.33 -7.16 17.77
N GLY A 452 22.05 -8.28 17.87
CA GLY A 452 23.49 -8.36 17.63
C GLY A 452 23.81 -8.53 16.14
N GLY A 453 24.88 -7.87 15.65
CA GLY A 453 25.46 -8.21 14.34
C GLY A 453 24.89 -7.56 13.07
N GLY A 454 23.70 -6.94 13.08
CA GLY A 454 23.17 -6.15 11.95
C GLY A 454 21.79 -5.54 12.24
N HIS A 455 21.60 -4.25 11.93
CA HIS A 455 20.41 -3.47 12.35
C HIS A 455 19.53 -2.97 11.22
N ASP A 456 20.09 -2.90 10.02
CA ASP A 456 19.37 -2.42 8.85
C ASP A 456 18.16 -3.31 8.60
N TYR A 457 17.01 -2.69 8.35
CA TYR A 457 15.78 -3.42 8.07
C TYR A 457 15.93 -4.23 6.77
N ARG A 458 15.73 -5.56 6.85
CA ARG A 458 15.62 -6.43 5.68
C ARG A 458 14.61 -7.54 5.95
N TYR A 459 14.12 -8.15 4.88
CA TYR A 459 13.17 -9.26 5.01
C TYR A 459 13.80 -10.47 5.71
N GLU A 460 15.08 -10.71 5.49
CA GLU A 460 15.82 -11.83 6.09
C GLU A 460 16.26 -11.60 7.55
N TYR A 461 16.15 -10.39 8.10
CA TYR A 461 16.59 -10.12 9.47
C TYR A 461 15.41 -10.18 10.44
N LEU A 462 15.56 -10.99 11.48
CA LEU A 462 14.72 -10.90 12.67
C LEU A 462 15.33 -9.83 13.57
N ARG A 463 14.56 -8.77 13.83
CA ARG A 463 14.96 -7.70 14.73
C ARG A 463 14.22 -7.85 16.04
N TYR A 464 14.86 -7.41 17.12
CA TYR A 464 14.36 -7.55 18.47
C TYR A 464 14.63 -6.26 19.22
N ARG A 465 13.71 -5.90 20.10
CA ARG A 465 13.83 -4.68 20.88
C ARG A 465 13.42 -4.87 22.33
N LEU A 466 14.11 -4.13 23.18
CA LEU A 466 13.72 -3.79 24.53
C LEU A 466 14.30 -2.41 24.84
N SER A 467 13.42 -1.47 25.19
CA SER A 467 13.77 -0.10 25.55
C SER A 467 13.04 0.22 26.85
N ASP A 468 13.78 0.52 27.91
CA ASP A 468 13.19 0.82 29.21
C ASP A 468 13.99 1.88 29.97
N ARG A 469 13.29 2.74 30.72
CA ARG A 469 13.90 3.75 31.59
C ARG A 469 13.93 3.21 33.02
N ILE A 470 15.12 2.89 33.49
CA ILE A 470 15.36 2.22 34.78
C ILE A 470 15.92 3.21 35.80
N ASN A 471 15.59 2.99 37.07
CA ASN A 471 16.16 3.75 38.19
C ASN A 471 16.85 2.79 39.15
N VAL A 472 18.18 2.78 39.12
CA VAL A 472 19.03 1.91 39.93
C VAL A 472 19.17 2.51 41.33
N PRO A 473 18.64 1.87 42.40
CA PRO A 473 18.76 2.36 43.76
C PRO A 473 20.12 1.96 44.37
N SER A 474 20.51 2.62 45.45
CA SER A 474 21.76 2.38 46.18
C SER A 474 21.98 0.92 46.62
N ASP A 475 20.91 0.16 46.88
CA ASP A 475 20.96 -1.24 47.34
C ASP A 475 20.91 -2.28 46.20
N GLY A 476 20.88 -1.82 44.94
CA GLY A 476 20.96 -2.66 43.74
C GLY A 476 19.60 -2.93 43.10
N LEU A 477 19.62 -3.37 41.84
CA LEU A 477 18.42 -3.64 41.04
C LEU A 477 18.51 -5.00 40.34
N THR A 478 17.44 -5.77 40.37
CA THR A 478 17.26 -6.97 39.54
C THR A 478 16.01 -6.80 38.69
N LEU A 479 16.14 -6.99 37.39
CA LEU A 479 15.07 -6.85 36.41
C LEU A 479 14.87 -8.17 35.67
N ASP A 480 13.60 -8.56 35.49
CA ASP A 480 13.18 -9.65 34.61
C ASP A 480 12.43 -9.04 33.44
N LEU A 481 13.09 -8.94 32.28
CA LEU A 481 12.59 -8.22 31.10
C LEU A 481 12.41 -9.17 29.93
N GLN A 482 11.35 -8.92 29.16
CA GLN A 482 11.07 -9.65 27.92
C GLN A 482 11.55 -8.83 26.73
N VAL A 483 12.27 -9.48 25.81
CA VAL A 483 12.70 -8.90 24.55
C VAL A 483 11.68 -9.27 23.47
N GLU A 484 11.04 -8.25 22.90
CA GLU A 484 9.98 -8.42 21.91
C GLU A 484 10.56 -8.49 20.50
N THR A 485 9.91 -9.26 19.63
CA THR A 485 10.13 -9.16 18.19
C THR A 485 9.81 -7.74 17.71
N GLU A 486 10.78 -7.08 17.08
CA GLU A 486 10.59 -5.77 16.47
C GLU A 486 9.81 -5.91 15.15
N ASP A 487 9.21 -4.82 14.66
CA ASP A 487 8.52 -4.75 13.36
C ASP A 487 7.28 -5.63 13.19
N ARG A 488 6.81 -6.31 14.25
CA ARG A 488 5.67 -7.23 14.16
C ARG A 488 4.49 -6.66 13.39
N GLU A 489 4.11 -5.43 13.69
CA GLU A 489 2.99 -4.75 13.05
C GLU A 489 3.21 -4.51 11.55
N ILE A 490 4.42 -4.16 11.10
CA ILE A 490 4.70 -3.97 9.65
C ILE A 490 4.76 -5.30 8.91
N GLU A 491 5.30 -6.35 9.53
CA GLU A 491 5.37 -7.67 8.90
C GLU A 491 3.98 -8.28 8.79
N LEU A 492 3.13 -8.09 9.80
CA LEU A 492 1.72 -8.45 9.72
C LEU A 492 0.97 -7.60 8.69
N ALA A 493 1.23 -6.30 8.62
CA ALA A 493 0.59 -5.42 7.63
C ALA A 493 0.89 -5.86 6.19
N LYS A 494 2.14 -6.26 5.90
CA LYS A 494 2.53 -6.87 4.61
C LYS A 494 1.73 -8.13 4.33
N ALA A 495 1.69 -9.06 5.27
CA ALA A 495 0.92 -10.30 5.12
C ALA A 495 -0.58 -10.02 4.89
N TYR A 496 -1.20 -9.14 5.67
CA TYR A 496 -2.61 -8.79 5.51
C TYR A 496 -2.90 -8.04 4.20
N GLY A 497 -2.00 -7.14 3.78
CA GLY A 497 -2.10 -6.42 2.52
C GLY A 497 -2.05 -7.36 1.32
N LEU A 498 -1.14 -8.33 1.32
CA LEU A 498 -1.06 -9.37 0.28
C LEU A 498 -2.31 -10.26 0.27
N LEU A 499 -2.81 -10.67 1.44
CA LEU A 499 -4.03 -11.47 1.53
C LEU A 499 -5.30 -10.70 1.14
N LYS A 500 -5.32 -9.37 1.30
CA LYS A 500 -6.41 -8.51 0.81
C LYS A 500 -6.42 -8.54 -0.71
N ASP A 501 -5.30 -8.20 -1.35
CA ASP A 501 -5.19 -8.17 -2.81
C ASP A 501 -5.47 -9.55 -3.43
N LEU A 502 -4.98 -10.64 -2.82
CA LEU A 502 -5.25 -12.00 -3.28
C LEU A 502 -6.72 -12.42 -3.10
N GLY A 503 -7.36 -12.04 -1.99
CA GLY A 503 -8.77 -12.34 -1.74
C GLY A 503 -9.73 -11.51 -2.62
N GLU A 504 -9.26 -10.37 -3.12
CA GLU A 504 -9.97 -9.48 -4.04
C GLU A 504 -9.62 -9.73 -5.51
N TRP A 505 -8.85 -10.80 -5.80
CA TRP A 505 -8.42 -11.17 -7.15
C TRP A 505 -9.60 -11.17 -8.14
N GLY A 506 -9.44 -10.43 -9.24
CA GLY A 506 -10.53 -9.96 -10.12
C GLY A 506 -11.14 -11.01 -11.05
N VAL A 507 -10.95 -12.30 -10.72
CA VAL A 507 -11.42 -13.45 -11.50
C VAL A 507 -12.75 -13.97 -10.93
N SER A 508 -13.61 -14.45 -11.83
CA SER A 508 -14.89 -15.07 -11.49
C SER A 508 -14.70 -16.17 -10.43
N GLY A 509 -15.51 -16.15 -9.36
CA GLY A 509 -15.42 -17.13 -8.27
C GLY A 509 -14.56 -16.72 -7.08
N LYS A 510 -13.74 -15.65 -7.19
CA LYS A 510 -12.75 -15.25 -6.16
C LYS A 510 -12.04 -16.47 -5.54
N PRO A 511 -11.33 -17.28 -6.34
CA PRO A 511 -10.90 -18.62 -5.94
C PRO A 511 -9.95 -18.65 -4.72
N PHE A 512 -9.33 -17.51 -4.38
CA PHE A 512 -8.43 -17.39 -3.23
C PHE A 512 -9.08 -16.76 -1.98
N ALA A 513 -10.37 -16.41 -2.00
CA ALA A 513 -11.04 -15.74 -0.88
C ALA A 513 -11.09 -16.62 0.39
N ASP A 514 -11.36 -17.91 0.25
CA ASP A 514 -11.37 -18.86 1.37
C ASP A 514 -9.97 -19.00 1.97
N PHE A 515 -8.94 -19.15 1.12
CA PHE A 515 -7.55 -19.19 1.54
C PHE A 515 -7.16 -17.91 2.29
N ALA A 516 -7.52 -16.74 1.75
CA ALA A 516 -7.25 -15.45 2.38
C ALA A 516 -7.92 -15.36 3.76
N THR A 517 -9.16 -15.82 3.88
CA THR A 517 -9.91 -15.84 5.14
C THR A 517 -9.25 -16.75 6.18
N VAL A 518 -8.90 -17.98 5.81
CA VAL A 518 -8.26 -18.94 6.73
C VAL A 518 -6.87 -18.45 7.16
N SER A 519 -6.12 -17.84 6.26
CA SER A 519 -4.80 -17.27 6.55
C SER A 519 -4.90 -16.08 7.51
N LYS A 520 -5.87 -15.18 7.29
CA LYS A 520 -6.14 -14.05 8.19
C LYS A 520 -6.48 -14.50 9.61
N VAL A 521 -7.24 -15.58 9.76
CA VAL A 521 -7.54 -16.17 11.08
C VAL A 521 -6.26 -16.63 11.77
N TRP A 522 -5.38 -17.36 11.06
CA TRP A 522 -4.10 -17.81 11.63
C TRP A 522 -3.21 -16.64 12.07
N LEU A 523 -3.04 -15.61 11.24
CA LEU A 523 -2.26 -14.41 11.59
C LEU A 523 -2.88 -13.66 12.78
N SER A 524 -4.21 -13.61 12.87
CA SER A 524 -4.92 -12.97 13.99
C SER A 524 -4.71 -13.74 15.29
N GLU A 525 -4.74 -15.08 15.24
CA GLU A 525 -4.44 -15.94 16.39
C GLU A 525 -3.02 -15.74 16.90
N LEU A 526 -2.03 -15.66 15.99
CA LEU A 526 -0.64 -15.35 16.34
C LEU A 526 -0.52 -13.97 17.01
N ASN A 527 -1.14 -12.94 16.44
CA ASN A 527 -1.08 -11.60 16.97
C ASN A 527 -1.67 -11.50 18.39
N VAL A 528 -2.78 -12.20 18.66
CA VAL A 528 -3.42 -12.21 19.99
C VAL A 528 -2.60 -12.98 21.02
N GLN A 529 -1.88 -14.03 20.62
CA GLN A 529 -1.08 -14.86 21.52
C GLN A 529 0.31 -14.27 21.84
N GLY A 530 0.77 -13.29 21.06
CA GLY A 530 2.17 -12.89 21.00
C GLY A 530 2.92 -13.74 19.97
N ILE A 531 3.81 -13.11 19.20
CA ILE A 531 4.49 -13.76 18.07
C ILE A 531 5.93 -14.03 18.49
N SER A 532 6.21 -15.26 18.93
CA SER A 532 7.59 -15.66 19.25
C SER A 532 8.51 -15.53 18.03
N TRP A 533 9.82 -15.47 18.28
CA TRP A 533 10.83 -15.25 17.23
C TRP A 533 10.73 -16.29 16.09
N ASP A 534 10.50 -17.55 16.42
CA ASP A 534 10.30 -18.62 15.44
C ASP A 534 9.01 -18.46 14.63
N LYS A 535 7.95 -17.95 15.27
CA LYS A 535 6.69 -17.64 14.57
C LYS A 535 6.78 -16.38 13.73
N MET A 536 7.66 -15.43 14.08
CA MET A 536 7.96 -14.31 13.21
C MET A 536 8.71 -14.77 11.96
N GLU A 537 9.72 -15.64 12.08
CA GLU A 537 10.40 -16.20 10.89
C GLU A 537 9.40 -16.90 9.97
N ALA A 538 8.53 -17.74 10.54
CA ALA A 538 7.49 -18.42 9.78
C ALA A 538 6.55 -17.42 9.07
N THR A 539 6.19 -16.33 9.74
CA THR A 539 5.36 -15.25 9.17
C THR A 539 6.08 -14.54 8.01
N LYS A 540 7.39 -14.27 8.16
CA LYS A 540 8.21 -13.67 7.11
C LYS A 540 8.32 -14.53 5.87
N ARG A 541 8.70 -15.79 6.06
CA ARG A 541 8.76 -16.79 4.97
C ARG A 541 7.41 -16.95 4.28
N PHE A 542 6.32 -16.93 5.04
CA PHE A 542 4.96 -17.00 4.51
C PHE A 542 4.62 -15.80 3.62
N TYR A 543 4.80 -14.56 4.08
CA TYR A 543 4.44 -13.40 3.25
C TYR A 543 5.36 -13.24 2.04
N ILE A 544 6.62 -13.68 2.11
CA ILE A 544 7.53 -13.70 0.95
C ILE A 544 7.08 -14.75 -0.09
N ALA A 545 6.59 -15.92 0.35
CA ALA A 545 5.94 -16.86 -0.56
C ALA A 545 4.68 -16.23 -1.18
N LEU A 546 3.84 -15.61 -0.36
CA LEU A 546 2.63 -14.90 -0.81
C LEU A 546 2.94 -13.80 -1.82
N SER A 547 4.03 -13.04 -1.65
CA SER A 547 4.37 -11.96 -2.59
C SER A 547 4.63 -12.50 -3.99
N GLY A 548 5.26 -13.67 -4.11
CA GLY A 548 5.40 -14.37 -5.39
C GLY A 548 4.04 -14.76 -6.00
N TYR A 549 3.16 -15.37 -5.20
CA TYR A 549 1.82 -15.74 -5.69
C TYR A 549 0.95 -14.54 -6.05
N VAL A 550 1.00 -13.45 -5.29
CA VAL A 550 0.26 -12.21 -5.57
C VAL A 550 0.75 -11.58 -6.86
N ASN A 551 2.07 -11.50 -7.07
CA ASN A 551 2.65 -11.00 -8.31
C ASN A 551 2.15 -11.78 -9.53
N VAL A 552 2.30 -13.11 -9.53
CA VAL A 552 1.87 -13.96 -10.65
C VAL A 552 0.36 -13.96 -10.84
N SER A 553 -0.42 -13.92 -9.74
CA SER A 553 -1.88 -13.84 -9.83
C SER A 553 -2.30 -12.50 -10.45
N GLY A 554 -1.65 -11.39 -10.08
CA GLY A 554 -1.88 -10.09 -10.69
C GLY A 554 -1.65 -10.11 -12.19
N TYR A 555 -0.53 -10.70 -12.63
CA TYR A 555 -0.24 -10.89 -14.05
C TYR A 555 -1.31 -11.75 -14.74
N ALA A 556 -1.65 -12.90 -14.16
CA ALA A 556 -2.63 -13.82 -14.71
C ALA A 556 -4.03 -13.22 -14.84
N GLU A 557 -4.42 -12.30 -13.94
CA GLU A 557 -5.68 -11.55 -14.03
C GLU A 557 -5.71 -10.66 -15.27
N ILE A 558 -4.66 -9.88 -15.46
CA ILE A 558 -4.56 -8.92 -16.57
C ILE A 558 -4.47 -9.65 -17.90
N GLU A 559 -3.68 -10.72 -17.99
CA GLU A 559 -3.61 -11.53 -19.21
C GLU A 559 -4.93 -12.25 -19.49
N ALA A 560 -5.64 -12.74 -18.46
CA ALA A 560 -6.97 -13.30 -18.68
C ALA A 560 -7.96 -12.26 -19.23
N GLN A 561 -7.93 -11.02 -18.74
CA GLN A 561 -8.76 -9.93 -19.27
C GLN A 561 -8.42 -9.65 -20.75
N ARG A 562 -7.13 -9.57 -21.08
CA ARG A 562 -6.66 -9.38 -22.47
C ARG A 562 -7.05 -10.54 -23.39
N ILE A 563 -6.96 -11.79 -22.92
CA ILE A 563 -7.42 -12.95 -23.68
C ILE A 563 -8.93 -12.87 -23.97
N VAL A 564 -9.75 -12.39 -23.02
CA VAL A 564 -11.19 -12.17 -23.28
C VAL A 564 -11.36 -11.13 -24.40
N GLU A 565 -10.68 -10.00 -24.32
CA GLU A 565 -10.76 -8.93 -25.32
C GLU A 565 -10.32 -9.40 -26.71
N ASP A 566 -9.15 -10.03 -26.80
CA ASP A 566 -8.62 -10.60 -28.05
C ASP A 566 -9.59 -11.63 -28.64
N PHE A 567 -10.14 -12.51 -27.79
CA PHE A 567 -11.02 -13.55 -28.24
C PHE A 567 -12.35 -13.00 -28.78
N ILE A 568 -12.89 -11.96 -28.13
CA ILE A 568 -14.08 -11.23 -28.63
C ILE A 568 -13.78 -10.62 -30.01
N ILE A 569 -12.66 -9.91 -30.15
CA ILE A 569 -12.25 -9.27 -31.42
C ILE A 569 -12.11 -10.31 -32.54
N ILE A 570 -11.47 -11.44 -32.25
CA ILE A 570 -11.28 -12.53 -33.21
C ILE A 570 -12.64 -13.05 -33.68
N LEU A 571 -13.54 -13.41 -32.75
CA LEU A 571 -14.85 -13.97 -33.08
C LEU A 571 -15.73 -12.98 -33.84
N GLN A 572 -15.73 -11.71 -33.45
CA GLN A 572 -16.48 -10.64 -34.13
C GLN A 572 -15.99 -10.43 -35.56
N LYS A 573 -14.67 -10.30 -35.78
CA LYS A 573 -14.09 -10.11 -37.12
C LYS A 573 -14.39 -11.29 -38.05
N PHE A 574 -14.29 -12.54 -37.56
CA PHE A 574 -14.65 -13.70 -38.39
C PHE A 574 -16.11 -13.71 -38.77
N ARG A 575 -16.98 -13.34 -37.84
CA ARG A 575 -18.41 -13.25 -38.10
C ARG A 575 -18.72 -12.14 -39.11
N GLU A 576 -18.09 -10.99 -39.00
CA GLU A 576 -18.21 -9.90 -39.99
C GLU A 576 -17.81 -10.38 -41.38
N ILE A 577 -16.69 -11.11 -41.51
CA ILE A 577 -16.26 -11.70 -42.80
C ILE A 577 -17.32 -12.67 -43.35
N VAL A 578 -17.81 -13.61 -42.53
CA VAL A 578 -18.82 -14.60 -42.95
C VAL A 578 -20.14 -13.94 -43.32
N ASN A 579 -20.63 -13.00 -42.50
CA ASN A 579 -21.85 -12.25 -42.76
C ASN A 579 -21.72 -11.42 -44.03
N LYS A 580 -20.59 -10.74 -44.24
CA LYS A 580 -20.40 -9.94 -45.45
C LYS A 580 -20.41 -10.80 -46.72
N ILE A 581 -19.89 -12.02 -46.64
CA ILE A 581 -19.96 -12.98 -47.75
C ILE A 581 -21.39 -13.47 -47.99
N ARG A 582 -22.18 -13.69 -46.94
CA ARG A 582 -23.61 -14.02 -47.04
C ARG A 582 -24.42 -12.85 -47.64
N GLU A 583 -24.08 -11.61 -47.29
CA GLU A 583 -24.65 -10.40 -47.90
C GLU A 583 -24.32 -10.33 -49.40
N ILE A 584 -23.05 -10.49 -49.77
CA ILE A 584 -22.63 -10.54 -51.19
C ILE A 584 -23.38 -11.64 -51.94
N GLU A 585 -23.62 -12.80 -51.35
CA GLU A 585 -24.41 -13.88 -51.96
C GLU A 585 -25.85 -13.45 -52.23
N ASN A 586 -26.55 -12.95 -51.22
CA ASN A 586 -27.94 -12.51 -51.34
C ASN A 586 -28.09 -11.41 -52.39
N ASP A 587 -27.19 -10.42 -52.35
CA ASP A 587 -27.17 -9.31 -53.28
C ASP A 587 -26.82 -9.77 -54.69
N VAL A 588 -25.85 -10.68 -54.85
CA VAL A 588 -25.50 -11.26 -56.15
C VAL A 588 -26.66 -12.06 -56.71
N ASP A 589 -27.31 -12.94 -55.94
CA ASP A 589 -28.36 -13.84 -56.43
C ASP A 589 -29.61 -13.09 -56.92
N ASP A 590 -29.93 -11.96 -56.31
CA ASP A 590 -30.95 -11.04 -56.81
C ASP A 590 -30.44 -10.19 -57.98
N THR A 591 -29.22 -9.66 -57.88
CA THR A 591 -28.64 -8.72 -58.86
C THR A 591 -28.33 -9.35 -60.21
N TRP A 592 -27.75 -10.57 -60.26
CA TRP A 592 -27.33 -11.17 -61.53
C TRP A 592 -28.52 -11.50 -62.42
N VAL A 593 -29.67 -11.90 -61.85
CA VAL A 593 -30.89 -12.19 -62.63
C VAL A 593 -31.36 -10.92 -63.33
N TRP A 594 -31.41 -9.80 -62.61
CA TRP A 594 -31.86 -8.52 -63.14
C TRP A 594 -30.85 -7.91 -64.13
N ALA A 595 -29.56 -7.95 -63.81
CA ALA A 595 -28.49 -7.44 -64.67
C ALA A 595 -28.38 -8.26 -65.98
N LEU A 596 -28.54 -9.58 -65.93
CA LEU A 596 -28.52 -10.44 -67.12
C LEU A 596 -29.76 -10.22 -68.00
N VAL A 597 -30.93 -9.97 -67.40
CA VAL A 597 -32.15 -9.57 -68.11
C VAL A 597 -31.97 -8.21 -68.77
N GLU A 598 -31.38 -7.25 -68.08
CA GLU A 598 -31.13 -5.90 -68.60
C GLU A 598 -30.08 -5.90 -69.72
N ALA A 599 -28.95 -6.58 -69.54
CA ALA A 599 -27.91 -6.73 -70.56
C ALA A 599 -28.45 -7.48 -71.81
N SER A 600 -29.28 -8.51 -71.60
CA SER A 600 -29.98 -9.22 -72.68
C SER A 600 -30.97 -8.32 -73.43
N ALA A 601 -31.69 -7.45 -72.72
CA ALA A 601 -32.59 -6.47 -73.32
C ALA A 601 -31.83 -5.37 -74.10
N ARG A 602 -30.63 -5.01 -73.66
CA ARG A 602 -29.72 -4.05 -74.33
C ARG A 602 -28.92 -4.69 -75.49
N GLY A 603 -28.86 -6.02 -75.58
CA GLY A 603 -28.10 -6.76 -76.60
C GLY A 603 -26.58 -6.74 -76.37
N ASP A 604 -26.17 -6.53 -75.11
CA ASP A 604 -24.79 -6.33 -74.71
C ASP A 604 -24.09 -7.67 -74.43
N LEU A 605 -23.68 -8.34 -75.52
CA LEU A 605 -23.03 -9.65 -75.45
C LEU A 605 -21.76 -9.69 -74.58
N PRO A 606 -20.89 -8.66 -74.58
CA PRO A 606 -19.79 -8.56 -73.63
C PRO A 606 -20.24 -8.54 -72.16
N ALA A 607 -21.20 -7.68 -71.79
CA ALA A 607 -21.68 -7.59 -70.41
C ALA A 607 -22.36 -8.90 -69.95
N ILE A 608 -23.13 -9.58 -70.81
CA ILE A 608 -23.72 -10.89 -70.50
C ILE A 608 -22.65 -11.93 -70.16
N ALA A 609 -21.54 -11.95 -70.92
CA ALA A 609 -20.44 -12.88 -70.67
C ALA A 609 -19.69 -12.54 -69.37
N GLN A 610 -19.50 -11.25 -69.08
CA GLN A 610 -18.88 -10.76 -67.85
C GLN A 610 -19.75 -11.08 -66.63
N ILE A 611 -21.05 -10.77 -66.65
CA ILE A 611 -22.02 -11.08 -65.57
C ILE A 611 -22.08 -12.58 -65.28
N GLY A 612 -22.05 -13.43 -66.33
CA GLY A 612 -22.01 -14.88 -66.16
C GLY A 612 -20.71 -15.40 -65.54
N ALA A 613 -19.56 -14.80 -65.89
CA ALA A 613 -18.27 -15.13 -65.28
C ALA A 613 -18.20 -14.65 -63.81
N LEU A 614 -18.77 -13.48 -63.51
CA LEU A 614 -18.87 -12.90 -62.17
C LEU A 614 -19.59 -13.82 -61.19
N LYS A 615 -20.75 -14.37 -61.58
CA LYS A 615 -21.47 -15.34 -60.74
C LYS A 615 -20.60 -16.55 -60.38
N VAL A 616 -19.82 -17.05 -61.33
CA VAL A 616 -18.92 -18.19 -61.09
C VAL A 616 -17.80 -17.79 -60.13
N THR A 617 -17.23 -16.59 -60.28
CA THR A 617 -16.17 -16.07 -59.41
C THR A 617 -16.65 -15.88 -57.97
N VAL A 618 -17.82 -15.26 -57.75
CA VAL A 618 -18.39 -15.07 -56.40
C VAL A 618 -18.70 -16.41 -55.72
N ASN A 619 -19.27 -17.38 -56.46
CA ASN A 619 -19.53 -18.71 -55.92
C ASN A 619 -18.23 -19.46 -55.54
N GLU A 620 -17.15 -19.25 -56.28
CA GLU A 620 -15.85 -19.85 -55.98
C GLU A 620 -15.17 -19.17 -54.77
N ILE A 621 -15.32 -17.85 -54.63
CA ILE A 621 -14.90 -17.10 -53.43
C ILE A 621 -15.64 -17.61 -52.21
N LYS A 622 -16.98 -17.75 -52.27
CA LYS A 622 -17.78 -18.30 -51.20
C LYS A 622 -17.28 -19.67 -50.78
N ARG A 623 -17.16 -20.59 -51.75
CA ARG A 623 -16.66 -21.95 -51.51
C ARG A 623 -15.29 -21.91 -50.84
N TYR A 624 -14.38 -21.08 -51.33
CA TYR A 624 -13.05 -20.96 -50.74
C TYR A 624 -13.10 -20.38 -49.32
N VAL A 625 -13.93 -19.38 -49.03
CA VAL A 625 -13.98 -18.80 -47.68
C VAL A 625 -14.63 -19.75 -46.68
N GLU A 626 -15.76 -20.37 -47.04
CA GLU A 626 -16.50 -21.30 -46.16
C GLU A 626 -15.80 -22.65 -46.00
N ASP A 627 -15.28 -23.24 -47.09
CA ASP A 627 -14.73 -24.60 -47.07
C ASP A 627 -13.22 -24.63 -46.80
N ASP A 628 -12.48 -23.56 -47.11
CA ASP A 628 -11.01 -23.52 -47.03
C ASP A 628 -10.50 -22.45 -46.02
N LEU A 629 -10.82 -21.16 -46.17
CA LEU A 629 -10.27 -20.07 -45.33
C LEU A 629 -10.71 -20.15 -43.86
N VAL A 630 -12.01 -20.18 -43.59
CA VAL A 630 -12.53 -20.21 -42.21
C VAL A 630 -12.05 -21.48 -41.51
N PRO A 631 -12.15 -22.69 -42.10
CA PRO A 631 -11.57 -23.90 -41.52
C PRO A 631 -10.06 -23.83 -41.31
N ASP A 632 -9.28 -23.28 -42.23
CA ASP A 632 -7.82 -23.15 -42.10
C ASP A 632 -7.44 -22.18 -40.97
N VAL A 633 -8.16 -21.06 -40.83
CA VAL A 633 -7.90 -20.12 -39.74
C VAL A 633 -8.31 -20.72 -38.40
N ILE A 634 -9.49 -21.34 -38.33
CA ILE A 634 -9.94 -22.07 -37.13
C ILE A 634 -8.89 -23.12 -36.76
N ALA A 635 -8.46 -23.96 -37.71
CA ALA A 635 -7.45 -24.99 -37.49
C ALA A 635 -6.13 -24.41 -36.98
N LYS A 636 -5.76 -23.19 -37.39
CA LYS A 636 -4.53 -22.53 -36.96
C LYS A 636 -4.64 -21.80 -35.62
N ILE A 637 -5.78 -21.19 -35.30
CA ILE A 637 -6.13 -20.74 -33.95
C ILE A 637 -5.97 -21.94 -33.00
N ILE A 638 -6.58 -23.07 -33.37
CA ILE A 638 -6.50 -24.32 -32.63
C ILE A 638 -5.06 -24.86 -32.57
N GLU A 639 -4.29 -24.81 -33.66
CA GLU A 639 -2.90 -25.33 -33.72
C GLU A 639 -1.98 -24.59 -32.74
N HIS A 640 -2.09 -23.27 -32.65
CA HIS A 640 -1.22 -22.42 -31.81
C HIS A 640 -1.66 -22.39 -30.35
N ILE A 641 -2.90 -22.77 -30.06
CA ILE A 641 -3.38 -22.90 -28.69
C ILE A 641 -2.78 -24.17 -28.05
N PRO A 642 -2.20 -24.05 -26.85
CA PRO A 642 -1.51 -25.16 -26.19
C PRO A 642 -2.40 -26.40 -26.05
N PRO A 643 -1.82 -27.61 -26.11
CA PRO A 643 -2.58 -28.84 -25.94
C PRO A 643 -3.18 -28.92 -24.53
N GLY A 644 -4.51 -29.04 -24.45
CA GLY A 644 -5.25 -29.17 -23.19
C GLY A 644 -6.66 -29.70 -23.40
N ALA A 645 -7.37 -30.00 -22.31
CA ALA A 645 -8.75 -30.51 -22.35
C ALA A 645 -9.73 -29.51 -23.02
N TYR A 646 -9.39 -28.22 -22.96
CA TYR A 646 -10.15 -27.11 -23.54
C TYR A 646 -10.07 -26.99 -25.07
N LYS A 647 -9.08 -27.63 -25.72
CA LYS A 647 -8.89 -27.52 -27.18
C LYS A 647 -10.10 -28.02 -27.98
N SER A 648 -10.68 -29.14 -27.55
CA SER A 648 -11.90 -29.70 -28.14
C SER A 648 -13.15 -28.84 -27.90
N LEU A 649 -13.22 -28.17 -26.75
CA LEU A 649 -14.32 -27.26 -26.42
C LEU A 649 -14.19 -25.94 -27.18
N LEU A 650 -12.97 -25.46 -27.38
CA LEU A 650 -12.69 -24.30 -28.22
C LEU A 650 -13.00 -24.59 -29.70
N GLU A 651 -12.66 -25.78 -30.20
CA GLU A 651 -13.06 -26.25 -31.53
C GLU A 651 -14.57 -26.15 -31.71
N ILE A 652 -15.35 -26.63 -30.74
CA ILE A 652 -16.81 -26.57 -30.77
C ILE A 652 -17.30 -25.11 -30.68
N LEU A 653 -16.73 -24.32 -29.77
CA LEU A 653 -17.04 -22.90 -29.57
C LEU A 653 -16.80 -22.08 -30.83
N VAL A 654 -15.60 -22.15 -31.39
CA VAL A 654 -15.22 -21.36 -32.55
C VAL A 654 -15.99 -21.80 -33.79
N ASN A 655 -16.18 -23.10 -34.03
CA ASN A 655 -16.95 -23.57 -35.18
C ASN A 655 -18.43 -23.17 -35.08
N ASN A 656 -19.07 -23.41 -33.94
CA ASN A 656 -20.48 -23.10 -33.78
C ASN A 656 -20.73 -21.60 -33.68
N LEU A 657 -19.79 -20.83 -33.13
CA LEU A 657 -19.96 -19.38 -33.03
C LEU A 657 -19.70 -18.63 -34.35
N ILE A 658 -18.69 -19.03 -35.12
CA ILE A 658 -18.37 -18.35 -36.38
C ILE A 658 -19.35 -18.76 -37.48
N LEU A 659 -19.76 -20.03 -37.53
CA LEU A 659 -20.55 -20.58 -38.63
C LEU A 659 -22.07 -20.58 -38.36
N GLY A 660 -22.49 -20.50 -37.10
CA GLY A 660 -23.90 -20.53 -36.71
C GLY A 660 -24.70 -19.32 -37.20
N ASP A 661 -25.98 -19.52 -37.47
CA ASP A 661 -26.92 -18.46 -37.85
C ASP A 661 -27.86 -18.20 -36.65
N TRP A 662 -27.59 -17.15 -35.87
CA TRP A 662 -28.21 -16.97 -34.54
C TRP A 662 -29.51 -16.16 -34.57
N ASP A 663 -30.14 -16.06 -35.73
CA ASP A 663 -31.46 -15.46 -35.86
C ASP A 663 -32.56 -16.30 -35.16
N ASP A 664 -32.24 -17.53 -34.71
CA ASP A 664 -33.15 -18.45 -34.02
C ASP A 664 -32.63 -18.94 -32.65
N TRP A 665 -33.42 -18.70 -31.59
CA TRP A 665 -33.13 -19.09 -30.19
C TRP A 665 -32.78 -20.58 -29.97
N PRO A 666 -33.45 -21.56 -30.59
CA PRO A 666 -33.15 -22.97 -30.44
C PRO A 666 -31.73 -23.33 -30.89
N GLU A 667 -31.20 -22.71 -31.96
CA GLU A 667 -29.85 -23.00 -32.47
C GLU A 667 -28.77 -22.48 -31.51
N LEU A 668 -28.98 -21.27 -30.96
CA LEU A 668 -28.10 -20.71 -29.93
C LEU A 668 -28.15 -21.54 -28.63
N LEU A 669 -29.34 -21.98 -28.20
CA LEU A 669 -29.51 -22.81 -26.99
C LEU A 669 -28.87 -24.19 -27.14
N ILE A 670 -28.94 -24.79 -28.33
CA ILE A 670 -28.22 -26.03 -28.66
C ILE A 670 -26.71 -25.79 -28.57
N THR A 671 -26.22 -24.72 -29.20
CA THR A 671 -24.80 -24.33 -29.14
C THR A 671 -24.31 -24.16 -27.71
N ILE A 672 -25.06 -23.42 -26.87
CA ILE A 672 -24.74 -23.22 -25.44
C ILE A 672 -24.72 -24.56 -24.68
N THR A 673 -25.64 -25.48 -25.00
CA THR A 673 -25.70 -26.80 -24.35
C THR A 673 -24.53 -27.70 -24.79
N GLU A 674 -24.11 -27.62 -26.05
CA GLU A 674 -23.00 -28.40 -26.61
C GLU A 674 -21.62 -27.95 -26.09
N LEU A 675 -21.51 -26.73 -25.56
CA LEU A 675 -20.27 -26.17 -25.00
C LEU A 675 -19.87 -26.72 -23.62
N ALA A 676 -20.43 -27.87 -23.23
CA ALA A 676 -20.13 -28.58 -21.98
C ALA A 676 -20.25 -27.70 -20.72
N ILE A 677 -21.22 -26.79 -20.72
CA ILE A 677 -21.55 -25.93 -19.57
C ILE A 677 -22.11 -26.77 -18.41
N ASP A 678 -22.32 -28.08 -18.57
CA ASP A 678 -22.77 -29.02 -17.53
C ASP A 678 -22.02 -28.86 -16.19
N GLN A 679 -20.70 -28.62 -16.21
CA GLN A 679 -19.93 -28.40 -14.98
C GLN A 679 -20.25 -27.05 -14.33
N ALA A 680 -20.32 -25.98 -15.12
CA ALA A 680 -20.76 -24.67 -14.65
C ALA A 680 -22.23 -24.69 -14.21
N MET A 681 -23.08 -25.48 -14.85
CA MET A 681 -24.50 -25.65 -14.50
C MET A 681 -24.68 -26.31 -13.14
N ASN A 682 -23.83 -27.26 -12.76
CA ASN A 682 -23.83 -27.82 -11.40
C ASN A 682 -23.47 -26.74 -10.36
N GLU A 683 -22.40 -25.96 -10.60
CA GLU A 683 -22.00 -24.86 -9.72
C GLU A 683 -23.08 -23.77 -9.63
N ILE A 684 -23.75 -23.47 -10.75
CA ILE A 684 -24.88 -22.54 -10.83
C ILE A 684 -26.10 -23.06 -10.04
N GLN A 685 -26.43 -24.35 -10.17
CA GLN A 685 -27.55 -24.96 -9.45
C GLN A 685 -27.30 -24.95 -7.94
N ASP A 686 -26.06 -25.18 -7.51
CA ASP A 686 -25.67 -25.07 -6.09
C ASP A 686 -25.69 -23.61 -5.59
N ALA A 687 -25.38 -22.64 -6.45
CA ALA A 687 -25.36 -21.22 -6.10
C ALA A 687 -26.75 -20.55 -6.05
N ILE A 688 -27.72 -21.01 -6.86
CA ILE A 688 -29.09 -20.49 -6.81
C ILE A 688 -29.82 -21.09 -5.60
N THR A 689 -29.79 -20.37 -4.48
CA THR A 689 -30.46 -20.78 -3.24
C THR A 689 -31.91 -20.27 -3.16
N GLU A 690 -32.75 -20.90 -2.33
CA GLU A 690 -34.09 -20.39 -2.01
C GLU A 690 -34.02 -18.96 -1.41
N ASP A 691 -32.98 -18.65 -0.65
CA ASP A 691 -32.73 -17.32 -0.09
C ASP A 691 -32.43 -16.28 -1.20
N LEU A 692 -31.61 -16.63 -2.21
CA LEU A 692 -31.36 -15.76 -3.35
C LEU A 692 -32.64 -15.45 -4.14
N LEU A 693 -33.43 -16.49 -4.43
CA LEU A 693 -34.72 -16.32 -5.11
C LEU A 693 -35.75 -15.57 -4.27
N GLY A 694 -35.65 -15.68 -2.94
CA GLY A 694 -36.47 -14.94 -1.97
C GLY A 694 -36.12 -13.45 -1.87
N ASN A 695 -34.86 -13.08 -2.14
CA ASN A 695 -34.37 -11.70 -2.11
C ASN A 695 -34.66 -10.91 -3.40
N ILE A 696 -34.97 -11.59 -4.51
CA ILE A 696 -35.51 -10.92 -5.70
C ILE A 696 -36.80 -10.23 -5.30
N ASN A 697 -36.91 -8.93 -5.58
CA ASN A 697 -38.08 -8.13 -5.22
C ASN A 697 -39.32 -8.55 -6.02
N ALA A 698 -39.91 -9.69 -5.63
CA ALA A 698 -41.06 -10.33 -6.26
C ALA A 698 -42.35 -9.51 -6.15
N SER A 699 -42.28 -8.32 -5.54
CA SER A 699 -43.38 -7.35 -5.53
C SER A 699 -43.52 -6.60 -6.86
N SER A 700 -42.48 -6.55 -7.70
CA SER A 700 -42.59 -6.08 -9.08
C SER A 700 -42.84 -7.25 -10.03
N GLU A 701 -43.68 -7.06 -11.06
CA GLU A 701 -43.94 -8.13 -12.03
C GLU A 701 -42.72 -8.45 -12.90
N ALA A 702 -41.80 -7.47 -13.09
CA ALA A 702 -40.48 -7.71 -13.69
C ALA A 702 -39.61 -8.62 -12.79
N GLY A 703 -39.61 -8.41 -11.47
CA GLY A 703 -38.90 -9.27 -10.53
C GLY A 703 -39.45 -10.70 -10.49
N ALA A 704 -40.78 -10.85 -10.57
CA ALA A 704 -41.40 -12.16 -10.71
C ALA A 704 -41.00 -12.87 -12.02
N LEU A 705 -40.87 -12.13 -13.12
CA LEU A 705 -40.43 -12.69 -14.40
C LEU A 705 -38.98 -13.20 -14.33
N VAL A 706 -38.06 -12.41 -13.77
CA VAL A 706 -36.64 -12.81 -13.58
C VAL A 706 -36.53 -14.03 -12.68
N ARG A 707 -37.25 -14.04 -11.54
CA ARG A 707 -37.25 -15.18 -10.62
C ARG A 707 -37.76 -16.46 -11.28
N ASP A 708 -38.85 -16.37 -12.03
CA ASP A 708 -39.43 -17.55 -12.67
C ASP A 708 -38.47 -18.12 -13.72
N MET A 709 -37.80 -17.28 -14.51
CA MET A 709 -36.81 -17.73 -15.50
C MET A 709 -35.59 -18.39 -14.85
N LEU A 710 -35.05 -17.81 -13.77
CA LEU A 710 -33.96 -18.42 -13.00
C LEU A 710 -34.39 -19.75 -12.35
N SER A 711 -35.66 -19.88 -11.96
CA SER A 711 -36.21 -21.13 -11.40
C SER A 711 -36.33 -22.24 -12.45
N GLU A 712 -36.69 -21.90 -13.69
CA GLU A 712 -36.67 -22.86 -14.80
C GLU A 712 -35.25 -23.35 -15.11
N PHE A 713 -34.27 -22.44 -15.09
CA PHE A 713 -32.86 -22.78 -15.20
C PHE A 713 -32.37 -23.73 -14.12
N MET A 714 -32.77 -23.51 -12.85
CA MET A 714 -32.42 -24.43 -11.76
C MET A 714 -32.96 -25.85 -11.98
N THR A 715 -34.20 -25.97 -12.46
CA THR A 715 -34.91 -27.25 -12.44
C THR A 715 -34.64 -28.14 -13.66
N GLY A 716 -34.16 -27.58 -14.77
CA GLY A 716 -33.73 -28.40 -15.91
C GLY A 716 -32.81 -27.73 -16.92
N GLY A 717 -32.06 -26.71 -16.51
CA GLY A 717 -31.04 -26.06 -17.32
C GLY A 717 -31.57 -25.46 -18.62
N PHE A 718 -30.70 -25.35 -19.62
CA PHE A 718 -31.06 -24.84 -20.96
C PHE A 718 -32.05 -25.75 -21.70
N GLY A 719 -32.19 -27.03 -21.33
CA GLY A 719 -33.14 -27.95 -21.96
C GLY A 719 -34.62 -27.65 -21.69
N ASN A 720 -34.94 -27.05 -20.53
CA ASN A 720 -36.31 -26.68 -20.16
C ASN A 720 -36.70 -25.26 -20.59
N ILE A 721 -35.73 -24.43 -20.98
CA ILE A 721 -35.99 -23.02 -21.23
C ILE A 721 -36.82 -22.78 -22.48
N GLN A 722 -36.75 -23.65 -23.48
CA GLN A 722 -37.55 -23.52 -24.69
C GLN A 722 -39.05 -23.50 -24.35
N SER A 723 -39.49 -24.36 -23.43
CA SER A 723 -40.89 -24.38 -22.98
C SER A 723 -41.28 -23.10 -22.23
N PHE A 724 -40.33 -22.46 -21.55
CA PHE A 724 -40.55 -21.15 -20.93
C PHE A 724 -40.63 -20.04 -21.97
N LEU A 725 -39.71 -20.00 -22.95
CA LEU A 725 -39.68 -19.02 -24.04
C LEU A 725 -40.95 -19.08 -24.91
N ASP A 726 -41.44 -20.28 -25.23
CA ASP A 726 -42.67 -20.48 -25.99
C ASP A 726 -43.91 -19.86 -25.28
N ASN A 727 -43.88 -19.79 -23.95
CA ASN A 727 -44.95 -19.21 -23.12
C ASN A 727 -44.66 -17.75 -22.70
N LEU A 728 -43.43 -17.27 -22.88
CA LEU A 728 -42.96 -15.95 -22.47
C LEU A 728 -43.68 -14.84 -23.23
N ASP A 729 -43.95 -15.07 -24.52
CA ASP A 729 -44.58 -14.12 -25.43
C ASP A 729 -45.95 -13.61 -24.93
N THR A 730 -46.75 -14.50 -24.31
CA THR A 730 -48.06 -14.14 -23.74
C THR A 730 -47.91 -13.30 -22.47
N ARG A 731 -46.89 -13.59 -21.65
CA ARG A 731 -46.59 -12.85 -20.41
C ARG A 731 -46.03 -11.46 -20.71
N LEU A 732 -45.11 -11.36 -21.66
CA LEU A 732 -44.49 -10.10 -22.07
C LEU A 732 -45.50 -9.10 -22.61
N ASN A 733 -46.48 -9.54 -23.42
CA ASN A 733 -47.54 -8.66 -23.91
C ASN A 733 -48.38 -8.04 -22.78
N SER A 734 -48.63 -8.78 -21.70
CA SER A 734 -49.32 -8.28 -20.50
C SER A 734 -48.47 -7.27 -19.74
N LEU A 735 -47.17 -7.54 -19.60
CA LEU A 735 -46.22 -6.67 -18.91
C LEU A 735 -45.96 -5.37 -19.67
N ILE A 736 -45.81 -5.42 -21.00
CA ILE A 736 -45.67 -4.23 -21.84
C ILE A 736 -46.90 -3.32 -21.69
N ALA A 737 -48.10 -3.89 -21.60
CA ALA A 737 -49.32 -3.11 -21.36
C ALA A 737 -49.35 -2.45 -19.96
N GLN A 738 -48.68 -3.05 -18.97
CA GLN A 738 -48.58 -2.53 -17.59
C GLN A 738 -47.49 -1.45 -17.45
N TYR A 739 -46.33 -1.65 -18.06
CA TYR A 739 -45.18 -0.73 -18.02
C TYR A 739 -45.25 0.36 -19.11
N GLY A 740 -46.21 0.27 -20.03
CA GLY A 740 -46.56 1.27 -21.03
C GLY A 740 -45.72 1.20 -22.30
N THR A 741 -44.41 0.98 -22.20
CA THR A 741 -43.51 0.78 -23.35
C THR A 741 -42.57 -0.40 -23.13
N LYS A 742 -41.96 -0.88 -24.22
CA LYS A 742 -40.92 -1.90 -24.18
C LYS A 742 -39.67 -1.38 -23.44
N GLU A 743 -39.26 -0.12 -23.63
CA GLU A 743 -38.08 0.43 -22.93
C GLU A 743 -38.27 0.48 -21.42
N ASN A 744 -39.48 0.85 -20.94
CA ASN A 744 -39.76 0.89 -19.51
C ASN A 744 -39.72 -0.50 -18.86
N LEU A 745 -40.16 -1.55 -19.59
CA LEU A 745 -40.05 -2.92 -19.12
C LEU A 745 -38.59 -3.38 -19.07
N ILE A 746 -37.78 -3.03 -20.07
CA ILE A 746 -36.34 -3.31 -20.09
C ILE A 746 -35.63 -2.64 -18.90
N LEU A 747 -35.88 -1.35 -18.63
CA LEU A 747 -35.31 -0.65 -17.48
C LEU A 747 -35.69 -1.32 -16.15
N ALA A 748 -36.94 -1.78 -16.03
CA ALA A 748 -37.39 -2.49 -14.83
C ALA A 748 -36.73 -3.87 -14.67
N ILE A 749 -36.48 -4.58 -15.77
CA ILE A 749 -35.71 -5.84 -15.77
C ILE A 749 -34.25 -5.56 -15.37
N ASP A 750 -33.64 -4.53 -15.94
CA ASP A 750 -32.26 -4.13 -15.65
C ASP A 750 -32.06 -3.73 -14.19
N GLU A 751 -33.03 -3.04 -13.58
CA GLU A 751 -32.98 -2.71 -12.15
C GLU A 751 -32.96 -3.98 -11.27
N VAL A 752 -33.71 -5.02 -11.66
CA VAL A 752 -33.68 -6.32 -10.97
C VAL A 752 -32.32 -7.01 -11.13
N PHE A 753 -31.77 -7.04 -12.34
CA PHE A 753 -30.43 -7.62 -12.58
C PHE A 753 -29.32 -6.84 -11.88
N ASN A 754 -29.40 -5.51 -11.83
CA ASN A 754 -28.43 -4.68 -11.10
C ASN A 754 -28.49 -4.94 -9.58
N GLN A 755 -29.70 -5.12 -9.02
CA GLN A 755 -29.87 -5.52 -7.63
C GLN A 755 -29.28 -6.91 -7.36
N LEU A 756 -29.55 -7.87 -8.23
CA LEU A 756 -29.00 -9.23 -8.14
C LEU A 756 -27.47 -9.25 -8.25
N ASN A 757 -26.92 -8.55 -9.24
CA ASN A 757 -25.47 -8.43 -9.43
C ASN A 757 -24.76 -7.78 -8.22
N GLY A 758 -25.44 -6.89 -7.50
CA GLY A 758 -24.93 -6.30 -6.26
C GLY A 758 -24.99 -7.23 -5.04
N GLN A 759 -25.77 -8.31 -5.10
CA GLN A 759 -25.99 -9.26 -4.00
C GLN A 759 -25.26 -10.61 -4.19
N ILE A 760 -24.85 -10.92 -5.42
CA ILE A 760 -24.23 -12.20 -5.78
C ILE A 760 -22.72 -12.02 -5.89
N GLU A 761 -21.97 -12.93 -5.26
CA GLU A 761 -20.52 -13.01 -5.38
C GLU A 761 -20.10 -13.45 -6.78
N ALA A 762 -18.86 -13.16 -7.16
CA ALA A 762 -18.32 -13.57 -8.46
C ALA A 762 -18.48 -15.10 -8.60
N SER A 763 -19.06 -15.57 -9.71
CA SER A 763 -19.43 -16.98 -9.90
C SER A 763 -19.90 -17.20 -11.34
N PRO A 764 -19.96 -18.45 -11.84
CA PRO A 764 -20.58 -18.73 -13.14
C PRO A 764 -22.05 -18.27 -13.21
N LEU A 765 -22.75 -18.20 -12.08
CA LEU A 765 -24.08 -17.59 -12.01
C LEU A 765 -24.03 -16.09 -12.37
N LYS A 766 -23.11 -15.34 -11.77
CA LYS A 766 -22.96 -13.90 -11.98
C LYS A 766 -22.39 -13.55 -13.35
N ASP A 767 -21.38 -14.29 -13.79
CA ASP A 767 -20.52 -13.88 -14.90
C ASP A 767 -20.90 -14.55 -16.23
N PHE A 768 -21.77 -15.56 -16.17
CA PHE A 768 -22.28 -16.27 -17.35
C PHE A 768 -23.82 -16.30 -17.36
N LEU A 769 -24.47 -16.95 -16.40
CA LEU A 769 -25.92 -17.18 -16.48
C LEU A 769 -26.73 -15.87 -16.43
N LEU A 770 -26.46 -14.97 -15.49
CA LEU A 770 -27.22 -13.72 -15.37
C LEU A 770 -27.10 -12.82 -16.61
N PRO A 771 -25.91 -12.56 -17.17
CA PRO A 771 -25.77 -11.87 -18.44
C PRO A 771 -26.54 -12.55 -19.58
N MET A 772 -26.44 -13.89 -19.71
CA MET A 772 -27.19 -14.64 -20.72
C MET A 772 -28.71 -14.50 -20.55
N VAL A 773 -29.23 -14.67 -19.33
CA VAL A 773 -30.67 -14.50 -19.03
C VAL A 773 -31.12 -13.08 -19.36
N ARG A 774 -30.30 -12.08 -19.04
CA ARG A 774 -30.59 -10.67 -19.35
C ARG A 774 -30.69 -10.45 -20.86
N LEU A 775 -29.76 -10.98 -21.65
CA LEU A 775 -29.79 -10.89 -23.12
C LEU A 775 -31.04 -11.58 -23.70
N ILE A 776 -31.35 -12.78 -23.21
CA ILE A 776 -32.56 -13.52 -23.60
C ILE A 776 -33.82 -12.68 -23.33
N MET A 777 -33.92 -12.07 -22.15
CA MET A 777 -35.06 -11.24 -21.79
C MET A 777 -35.18 -9.99 -22.66
N HIS A 778 -34.07 -9.31 -22.95
CA HIS A 778 -34.07 -8.10 -23.78
C HIS A 778 -34.56 -8.40 -25.20
N SER A 779 -33.99 -9.42 -25.85
CA SER A 779 -34.41 -9.84 -27.19
C SER A 779 -35.88 -10.28 -27.22
N ALA A 780 -36.33 -11.07 -26.23
CA ALA A 780 -37.73 -11.49 -26.12
C ALA A 780 -38.70 -10.30 -25.97
N VAL A 781 -38.35 -9.27 -25.18
CA VAL A 781 -39.15 -8.04 -25.03
C VAL A 781 -39.20 -7.25 -26.35
N GLN A 782 -38.06 -7.16 -27.03
CA GLN A 782 -37.93 -6.38 -28.25
C GLN A 782 -38.59 -7.06 -29.46
N LYS A 783 -38.74 -8.40 -29.46
CA LYS A 783 -39.05 -9.20 -30.66
C LYS A 783 -38.05 -8.90 -31.79
N GLY A 784 -36.80 -8.70 -31.41
CA GLY A 784 -35.69 -8.36 -32.29
C GLY A 784 -34.66 -9.46 -32.31
N GLU A 785 -33.73 -9.33 -33.25
CA GLU A 785 -32.54 -10.17 -33.38
C GLU A 785 -31.72 -10.16 -32.08
N ILE A 786 -30.99 -11.26 -31.87
CA ILE A 786 -30.13 -11.43 -30.71
C ILE A 786 -28.93 -10.49 -30.87
N ASP A 787 -28.55 -9.81 -29.78
CA ASP A 787 -27.26 -9.11 -29.73
C ASP A 787 -26.13 -10.15 -29.68
N ASN A 788 -25.75 -10.52 -30.89
CA ASN A 788 -24.73 -11.46 -31.24
C ASN A 788 -23.37 -11.13 -30.60
N ASP A 789 -23.00 -9.86 -30.57
CA ASP A 789 -21.75 -9.39 -29.98
C ASP A 789 -21.77 -9.55 -28.46
N ALA A 790 -22.90 -9.23 -27.82
CA ALA A 790 -23.05 -9.42 -26.40
C ALA A 790 -23.03 -10.91 -25.99
N VAL A 791 -23.60 -11.80 -26.81
CA VAL A 791 -23.52 -13.25 -26.59
C VAL A 791 -22.08 -13.75 -26.73
N ILE A 792 -21.35 -13.31 -27.77
CA ILE A 792 -19.92 -13.60 -27.95
C ILE A 792 -19.13 -13.17 -26.71
N ALA A 793 -19.36 -11.95 -26.21
CA ALA A 793 -18.65 -11.42 -25.05
C ALA A 793 -18.88 -12.27 -23.78
N VAL A 794 -20.12 -12.68 -23.52
CA VAL A 794 -20.44 -13.52 -22.35
C VAL A 794 -19.81 -14.91 -22.46
N LEU A 795 -19.84 -15.51 -23.65
CA LEU A 795 -19.25 -16.84 -23.89
C LEU A 795 -17.72 -16.81 -23.86
N ALA A 796 -17.09 -15.80 -24.48
CA ALA A 796 -15.64 -15.61 -24.44
C ALA A 796 -15.15 -15.41 -23.01
N ASN A 797 -15.84 -14.58 -22.21
CA ASN A 797 -15.54 -14.40 -20.80
C ASN A 797 -15.68 -15.71 -20.01
N HIS A 798 -16.79 -16.44 -20.18
CA HIS A 798 -16.99 -17.72 -19.51
C HIS A 798 -15.91 -18.74 -19.86
N PHE A 799 -15.59 -18.86 -21.15
CA PHE A 799 -14.58 -19.80 -21.65
C PHE A 799 -13.19 -19.48 -21.07
N THR A 800 -12.75 -18.23 -21.17
CA THR A 800 -11.44 -17.83 -20.66
C THR A 800 -11.35 -18.01 -19.14
N GLN A 801 -12.36 -17.60 -18.39
CA GLN A 801 -12.32 -17.64 -16.92
C GLN A 801 -12.48 -19.07 -16.37
N GLN A 802 -13.44 -19.85 -16.88
CA GLN A 802 -13.81 -21.14 -16.29
C GLN A 802 -13.13 -22.34 -16.96
N ILE A 803 -12.80 -22.26 -18.24
CA ILE A 803 -12.26 -23.39 -19.02
C ILE A 803 -10.73 -23.27 -19.19
N ILE A 804 -10.21 -22.04 -19.27
CA ILE A 804 -8.76 -21.79 -19.35
C ILE A 804 -8.19 -21.50 -17.95
N LEU A 805 -8.56 -20.37 -17.35
CA LEU A 805 -7.86 -19.85 -16.17
C LEU A 805 -8.05 -20.70 -14.92
N LYS A 806 -9.30 -21.05 -14.58
CA LYS A 806 -9.61 -21.81 -13.36
C LYS A 806 -8.87 -23.15 -13.25
N PRO A 807 -8.98 -24.10 -14.22
CA PRO A 807 -8.33 -25.40 -14.10
C PRO A 807 -6.82 -25.35 -14.32
N ASN A 808 -6.31 -24.42 -15.12
CA ASN A 808 -4.89 -24.37 -15.48
C ASN A 808 -4.07 -23.45 -14.58
N PHE A 809 -4.68 -22.55 -13.82
CA PHE A 809 -3.99 -21.63 -12.92
C PHE A 809 -4.61 -21.57 -11.52
N SER A 810 -5.89 -21.17 -11.41
CA SER A 810 -6.49 -20.86 -10.11
C SER A 810 -6.56 -22.08 -9.17
N ASP A 811 -7.08 -23.22 -9.63
CA ASP A 811 -7.22 -24.42 -8.81
C ASP A 811 -5.84 -24.97 -8.37
N PRO A 812 -4.83 -25.12 -9.26
CA PRO A 812 -3.48 -25.49 -8.87
C PRO A 812 -2.83 -24.52 -7.87
N VAL A 813 -2.91 -23.21 -8.13
CA VAL A 813 -2.33 -22.19 -7.23
C VAL A 813 -2.99 -22.23 -5.86
N ASN A 814 -4.31 -22.47 -5.78
CA ASN A 814 -5.00 -22.60 -4.51
C ASN A 814 -4.49 -23.79 -3.68
N ILE A 815 -4.14 -24.92 -4.34
CA ILE A 815 -3.49 -26.07 -3.69
C ILE A 815 -2.12 -25.67 -3.15
N TYR A 816 -1.32 -24.94 -3.93
CA TYR A 816 0.00 -24.49 -3.51
C TYR A 816 -0.08 -23.46 -2.37
N LEU A 817 -1.03 -22.53 -2.40
CA LEU A 817 -1.27 -21.59 -1.30
C LEU A 817 -1.63 -22.32 0.00
N ALA A 818 -2.51 -23.33 -0.08
CA ALA A 818 -2.85 -24.16 1.08
C ALA A 818 -1.63 -24.92 1.63
N ASP A 819 -0.78 -25.46 0.76
CA ASP A 819 0.51 -26.07 1.15
C ASP A 819 1.45 -25.04 1.80
N ALA A 820 1.53 -23.81 1.27
CA ALA A 820 2.35 -22.74 1.83
C ALA A 820 1.92 -22.39 3.27
N LEU A 821 0.62 -22.23 3.50
CA LEU A 821 0.07 -21.96 4.83
C LEU A 821 0.33 -23.13 5.79
N GLN A 822 0.16 -24.36 5.34
CA GLN A 822 0.41 -25.53 6.19
C GLN A 822 1.90 -25.63 6.57
N LYS A 823 2.80 -25.47 5.60
CA LYS A 823 4.25 -25.43 5.85
C LYS A 823 4.66 -24.28 6.77
N ALA A 824 4.08 -23.09 6.61
CA ALA A 824 4.34 -21.98 7.51
C ALA A 824 3.88 -22.26 8.95
N LYS A 825 2.73 -22.93 9.14
CA LYS A 825 2.25 -23.35 10.46
C LYS A 825 3.18 -24.36 11.12
N ASP A 826 3.68 -25.30 10.32
CA ASP A 826 4.53 -26.41 10.74
C ASP A 826 6.02 -26.05 10.79
N PHE A 827 6.40 -24.86 10.31
CA PHE A 827 7.79 -24.41 10.20
C PHE A 827 8.49 -24.41 11.56
N VAL A 828 9.70 -24.98 11.58
CA VAL A 828 10.60 -25.00 12.72
C VAL A 828 11.96 -24.48 12.25
N PRO A 829 12.45 -23.35 12.78
CA PRO A 829 13.75 -22.82 12.38
C PRO A 829 14.91 -23.78 12.68
N GLY A 830 15.97 -23.69 11.88
CA GLY A 830 17.21 -24.42 12.11
C GLY A 830 17.88 -24.00 13.44
N SER A 831 18.76 -24.85 13.97
CA SER A 831 19.45 -24.64 15.26
C SER A 831 20.61 -23.63 15.22
N GLY A 832 20.68 -22.76 14.21
CA GLY A 832 21.70 -21.73 14.07
C GLY A 832 21.40 -20.49 14.92
N ASP A 833 22.38 -19.61 15.10
CA ASP A 833 22.15 -18.28 15.67
C ASP A 833 21.34 -17.39 14.72
N SER A 834 20.96 -16.19 15.17
CA SER A 834 20.20 -15.25 14.33
C SER A 834 20.88 -14.90 13.01
N GLY A 835 22.22 -14.88 12.98
CA GLY A 835 23.02 -14.62 11.79
C GLY A 835 22.93 -15.75 10.78
N ASP A 836 23.12 -17.00 11.22
CA ASP A 836 22.97 -18.20 10.39
C ASP A 836 21.55 -18.32 9.82
N ARG A 837 20.53 -18.05 10.64
CA ARG A 837 19.13 -18.04 10.22
C ARG A 837 18.86 -16.98 9.15
N SER A 838 19.39 -15.77 9.35
CA SER A 838 19.25 -14.69 8.38
C SER A 838 19.95 -14.98 7.06
N ILE A 839 21.16 -15.55 7.07
CA ILE A 839 21.86 -15.96 5.86
C ILE A 839 21.05 -17.02 5.09
N SER A 840 20.45 -17.97 5.81
CA SER A 840 19.56 -18.97 5.20
C SER A 840 18.33 -18.31 4.55
N MET A 841 17.62 -17.45 5.30
CA MET A 841 16.46 -16.71 4.75
C MET A 841 16.85 -15.87 3.54
N HIS A 842 17.99 -15.17 3.60
CA HIS A 842 18.49 -14.37 2.49
C HIS A 842 18.72 -15.22 1.24
N SER A 843 19.41 -16.36 1.38
CA SER A 843 19.61 -17.29 0.25
C SER A 843 18.26 -17.71 -0.32
N ASP A 844 17.33 -18.18 0.52
CA ASP A 844 16.03 -18.66 0.07
C ASP A 844 15.23 -17.57 -0.64
N PHE A 845 15.28 -16.32 -0.15
CA PHE A 845 14.56 -15.18 -0.72
C PHE A 845 15.20 -14.68 -2.02
N VAL A 846 16.53 -14.66 -2.09
CA VAL A 846 17.27 -14.33 -3.31
C VAL A 846 17.04 -15.40 -4.37
N ASP A 847 17.11 -16.68 -4.00
CA ASP A 847 16.89 -17.79 -4.93
C ASP A 847 15.44 -17.75 -5.46
N LEU A 848 14.43 -17.46 -4.63
CA LEU A 848 13.05 -17.25 -5.09
C LEU A 848 12.98 -16.14 -6.16
N ARG A 849 13.61 -14.99 -5.90
CA ARG A 849 13.57 -13.83 -6.80
C ARG A 849 14.34 -14.10 -8.10
N ILE A 850 15.54 -14.65 -8.01
CA ILE A 850 16.47 -14.82 -9.13
C ILE A 850 16.18 -16.08 -9.95
N ASP A 851 15.88 -17.20 -9.30
CA ASP A 851 15.86 -18.53 -9.97
C ASP A 851 14.45 -18.97 -10.36
N ILE A 852 13.39 -18.47 -9.71
CA ILE A 852 12.02 -18.79 -10.10
C ILE A 852 11.44 -17.63 -10.89
N MET A 853 11.42 -16.45 -10.28
CA MET A 853 10.56 -15.37 -10.72
C MET A 853 11.12 -14.59 -11.93
N ARG A 854 12.44 -14.48 -12.06
CA ARG A 854 13.08 -13.92 -13.27
C ARG A 854 12.89 -14.82 -14.50
N ASP A 855 12.99 -16.14 -14.32
CA ASP A 855 12.91 -17.10 -15.42
C ASP A 855 11.49 -17.13 -16.01
N ILE A 856 10.48 -17.11 -15.13
CA ILE A 856 9.07 -16.94 -15.49
C ILE A 856 8.83 -15.78 -16.46
N GLN A 857 9.44 -14.62 -16.18
CA GLN A 857 9.24 -13.41 -16.98
C GLN A 857 10.02 -13.43 -18.29
N THR A 858 11.23 -13.99 -18.27
CA THR A 858 12.08 -14.13 -19.46
C THR A 858 11.40 -15.03 -20.49
N ASP A 859 10.74 -16.09 -20.06
CA ASP A 859 10.00 -17.00 -20.94
C ASP A 859 8.81 -16.28 -21.60
N SER A 860 7.99 -15.55 -20.84
CA SER A 860 6.90 -14.72 -21.39
C SER A 860 7.40 -13.68 -22.42
N TRP A 861 8.51 -12.99 -22.14
CA TRP A 861 9.08 -12.01 -23.07
C TRP A 861 9.63 -12.63 -24.36
N ASN A 862 10.26 -13.81 -24.29
CA ASN A 862 10.78 -14.50 -25.46
C ASN A 862 9.67 -14.99 -26.39
N VAL A 863 8.55 -15.42 -25.81
CA VAL A 863 7.36 -15.92 -26.52
C VAL A 863 6.71 -14.82 -27.37
N LEU A 864 6.71 -13.56 -26.90
CA LEU A 864 6.21 -12.39 -27.66
C LEU A 864 7.06 -11.99 -28.88
N SER A 865 8.22 -12.63 -29.11
CA SER A 865 9.15 -12.27 -30.19
C SER A 865 9.06 -13.14 -31.47
N GLU A 866 8.09 -14.05 -31.58
CA GLU A 866 8.00 -15.00 -32.69
C GLU A 866 7.31 -14.44 -33.96
N GLN A 867 8.10 -14.02 -34.96
CA GLN A 867 7.64 -13.43 -36.24
C GLN A 867 7.13 -14.45 -37.29
N SER A 868 7.64 -15.69 -37.28
CA SER A 868 7.43 -16.64 -38.39
C SER A 868 5.97 -17.08 -38.63
N PRO A 869 5.11 -17.21 -37.60
CA PRO A 869 3.70 -17.54 -37.80
C PRO A 869 2.87 -16.41 -38.45
N ILE A 870 3.17 -15.14 -38.13
CA ILE A 870 2.53 -13.94 -38.73
C ILE A 870 2.78 -13.90 -40.24
N ASP A 871 4.02 -14.20 -40.65
CA ASP A 871 4.46 -14.12 -42.04
C ASP A 871 3.76 -15.15 -42.94
N ASN A 872 3.47 -16.36 -42.44
CA ASN A 872 2.82 -17.42 -43.21
C ASN A 872 1.34 -17.11 -43.53
N PHE A 873 0.65 -16.42 -42.62
CA PHE A 873 -0.76 -16.08 -42.77
C PHE A 873 -1.01 -14.85 -43.62
N THR A 874 -0.16 -13.84 -43.46
CA THR A 874 -0.14 -12.66 -44.33
C THR A 874 -0.07 -13.06 -45.81
N LEU A 875 0.63 -14.15 -46.12
CA LEU A 875 0.74 -14.70 -47.47
C LEU A 875 -0.57 -15.30 -48.02
N ILE A 876 -1.37 -15.95 -47.17
CA ILE A 876 -2.68 -16.55 -47.56
C ILE A 876 -3.70 -15.44 -47.80
N LEU A 877 -3.79 -14.47 -46.90
CA LEU A 877 -4.76 -13.38 -47.02
C LEU A 877 -4.40 -12.39 -48.15
N ALA A 878 -3.10 -12.18 -48.41
CA ALA A 878 -2.67 -11.47 -49.61
C ALA A 878 -3.12 -12.18 -50.90
N TYR A 879 -3.18 -13.52 -50.93
CA TYR A 879 -3.69 -14.26 -52.09
C TYR A 879 -5.20 -14.02 -52.30
N LEU A 880 -5.98 -13.94 -51.23
CA LEU A 880 -7.40 -13.59 -51.24
C LEU A 880 -7.65 -12.17 -51.73
N VAL A 881 -6.94 -11.18 -51.19
CA VAL A 881 -7.04 -9.78 -51.64
C VAL A 881 -6.75 -9.68 -53.15
N ASN A 882 -5.68 -10.36 -53.62
CA ASN A 882 -5.34 -10.41 -55.05
C ASN A 882 -6.41 -11.10 -55.93
N MET A 883 -7.28 -11.94 -55.35
CA MET A 883 -8.40 -12.56 -56.07
C MET A 883 -9.68 -11.71 -56.05
N LEU A 884 -9.90 -10.95 -54.97
CA LEU A 884 -11.09 -10.14 -54.75
C LEU A 884 -11.03 -8.77 -55.43
N GLU A 885 -9.87 -8.10 -55.43
CA GLU A 885 -9.68 -6.80 -56.07
C GLU A 885 -10.08 -6.81 -57.56
N PRO A 886 -9.67 -7.79 -58.39
CA PRO A 886 -10.09 -7.85 -59.80
C PRO A 886 -11.59 -8.12 -59.98
N ALA A 887 -12.25 -8.73 -59.01
CA ALA A 887 -13.70 -8.94 -59.03
C ALA A 887 -14.43 -7.63 -58.71
N GLY A 888 -13.98 -6.88 -57.70
CA GLY A 888 -14.47 -5.54 -57.37
C GLY A 888 -14.36 -4.57 -58.55
N ASP A 889 -13.16 -4.48 -59.15
CA ASP A 889 -12.90 -3.67 -60.36
C ASP A 889 -13.87 -3.97 -61.52
N LEU A 890 -14.28 -5.24 -61.65
CA LEU A 890 -15.19 -5.70 -62.69
C LEU A 890 -16.65 -5.31 -62.39
N PHE A 891 -17.07 -5.36 -61.12
CA PHE A 891 -18.39 -4.87 -60.67
C PHE A 891 -18.51 -3.35 -60.83
N ASP A 892 -17.47 -2.62 -60.46
CA ASP A 892 -17.35 -1.18 -60.67
C ASP A 892 -17.42 -0.82 -62.16
N GLY A 893 -16.68 -1.54 -63.01
CA GLY A 893 -16.73 -1.35 -64.46
C GLY A 893 -18.14 -1.49 -65.03
N LEU A 894 -18.90 -2.50 -64.60
CA LEU A 894 -20.29 -2.70 -65.00
C LEU A 894 -21.25 -1.65 -64.40
N CYS A 895 -21.00 -1.22 -63.17
CA CYS A 895 -21.70 -0.09 -62.55
C CYS A 895 -21.55 1.19 -63.40
N TYR A 896 -20.32 1.53 -63.82
CA TYR A 896 -20.04 2.68 -64.68
C TYR A 896 -20.68 2.58 -66.07
N GLU A 897 -20.88 1.37 -66.60
CA GLU A 897 -21.61 1.13 -67.86
C GLU A 897 -23.14 1.20 -67.73
N GLY A 898 -23.65 1.50 -66.53
CA GLY A 898 -25.05 1.80 -66.27
C GLY A 898 -25.87 0.58 -65.84
N TYR A 899 -25.23 -0.42 -65.23
CA TYR A 899 -25.87 -1.53 -64.52
C TYR A 899 -25.85 -1.23 -63.01
N GLY A 900 -26.74 -0.35 -62.56
CA GLY A 900 -26.69 0.25 -61.22
C GLY A 900 -26.77 -0.71 -60.02
N MET A 901 -27.28 -1.93 -60.22
CA MET A 901 -27.28 -2.97 -59.16
C MET A 901 -25.89 -3.62 -58.98
N CYS A 902 -24.99 -3.53 -59.97
CA CYS A 902 -23.60 -3.99 -59.82
C CYS A 902 -22.77 -3.06 -58.93
N CYS A 903 -23.27 -1.87 -58.60
CA CYS A 903 -22.58 -0.93 -57.71
C CYS A 903 -22.59 -1.40 -56.26
N SER A 904 -23.71 -1.95 -55.75
CA SER A 904 -23.77 -2.41 -54.35
C SER A 904 -22.83 -3.59 -54.11
N VAL A 905 -22.83 -4.56 -55.03
CA VAL A 905 -21.93 -5.72 -54.94
C VAL A 905 -20.44 -5.33 -55.06
N GLY A 906 -20.12 -4.29 -55.84
CA GLY A 906 -18.76 -3.73 -55.90
C GLY A 906 -18.34 -3.13 -54.57
N GLU A 907 -19.18 -2.28 -53.98
CA GLU A 907 -18.98 -1.69 -52.65
C GLU A 907 -18.85 -2.78 -51.56
N ASP A 908 -19.66 -3.84 -51.62
CA ASP A 908 -19.60 -4.95 -50.66
C ASP A 908 -18.30 -5.76 -50.76
N ILE A 909 -17.73 -5.91 -51.96
CA ILE A 909 -16.44 -6.58 -52.18
C ILE A 909 -15.28 -5.71 -51.71
N GLU A 910 -15.33 -4.39 -51.92
CA GLU A 910 -14.34 -3.46 -51.36
C GLU A 910 -14.36 -3.49 -49.83
N GLU A 911 -15.55 -3.52 -49.23
CA GLU A 911 -15.72 -3.66 -47.78
C GLU A 911 -15.20 -5.02 -47.28
N LEU A 912 -15.45 -6.11 -48.00
CA LEU A 912 -14.86 -7.43 -47.68
C LEU A 912 -13.33 -7.40 -47.76
N VAL A 913 -12.74 -6.74 -48.75
CA VAL A 913 -11.27 -6.57 -48.85
C VAL A 913 -10.73 -5.77 -47.67
N ALA A 914 -11.45 -4.76 -47.19
CA ALA A 914 -11.08 -4.00 -45.99
C ALA A 914 -11.22 -4.84 -44.70
N LEU A 915 -12.25 -5.68 -44.59
CA LEU A 915 -12.45 -6.61 -43.46
C LEU A 915 -11.37 -7.72 -43.43
N LEU A 916 -10.80 -8.05 -44.59
CA LEU A 916 -9.68 -8.98 -44.73
C LEU A 916 -8.31 -8.36 -44.40
N ASP A 917 -8.26 -7.25 -43.64
CA ASP A 917 -7.00 -6.72 -43.09
C ASP A 917 -6.35 -7.75 -42.14
N ALA A 918 -5.57 -8.60 -42.78
CA ALA A 918 -4.99 -9.84 -42.30
C ALA A 918 -4.03 -9.66 -41.16
N VAL A 919 -3.33 -8.54 -41.15
CA VAL A 919 -2.18 -8.34 -40.28
C VAL A 919 -2.65 -8.14 -38.85
N GLU A 920 -3.73 -7.38 -38.64
CA GLU A 920 -4.28 -7.09 -37.32
C GLU A 920 -4.94 -8.33 -36.69
N LEU A 921 -5.80 -9.03 -37.43
CA LEU A 921 -6.48 -10.24 -36.93
C LEU A 921 -5.48 -11.35 -36.56
N MET A 922 -4.42 -11.50 -37.36
CA MET A 922 -3.41 -12.53 -37.11
C MET A 922 -2.49 -12.22 -35.94
N THR A 923 -2.16 -10.94 -35.77
CA THR A 923 -1.43 -10.47 -34.58
C THR A 923 -2.24 -10.79 -33.33
N THR A 924 -3.55 -10.51 -33.35
CA THR A 924 -4.46 -10.78 -32.23
C THR A 924 -4.57 -12.29 -31.89
N VAL A 925 -4.68 -13.16 -32.91
CA VAL A 925 -4.73 -14.63 -32.72
C VAL A 925 -3.47 -15.17 -32.07
N LEU A 926 -2.30 -14.68 -32.51
CA LEU A 926 -1.03 -15.13 -31.96
C LEU A 926 -0.85 -14.62 -30.54
N GLU A 927 -1.11 -13.33 -30.29
CA GLU A 927 -1.09 -12.78 -28.94
C GLU A 927 -1.97 -13.58 -27.97
N MET A 928 -3.24 -13.87 -28.32
CA MET A 928 -4.13 -14.70 -27.50
C MET A 928 -3.54 -16.09 -27.21
N SER A 929 -2.91 -16.72 -28.21
CA SER A 929 -2.32 -18.05 -28.08
C SER A 929 -1.11 -18.06 -27.14
N LEU A 930 -0.25 -17.04 -27.24
CA LEU A 930 0.91 -16.84 -26.39
C LEU A 930 0.47 -16.59 -24.95
N LYS A 931 -0.48 -15.68 -24.72
CA LYS A 931 -1.07 -15.39 -23.40
C LYS A 931 -1.66 -16.64 -22.75
N THR A 932 -2.34 -17.50 -23.54
CA THR A 932 -2.90 -18.77 -23.07
C THR A 932 -1.82 -19.80 -22.70
N GLY A 933 -0.74 -19.86 -23.48
CA GLY A 933 0.44 -20.69 -23.20
C GLY A 933 1.14 -20.29 -21.92
N ASP A 934 1.33 -18.98 -21.74
CA ASP A 934 1.94 -18.41 -20.56
C ASP A 934 1.17 -18.81 -19.30
N LEU A 935 -0.16 -18.60 -19.25
CA LEU A 935 -0.99 -18.99 -18.10
C LEU A 935 -0.82 -20.47 -17.70
N THR A 936 -0.61 -21.36 -18.68
CA THR A 936 -0.40 -22.79 -18.44
C THR A 936 1.02 -23.07 -17.93
N ASN A 937 2.04 -22.37 -18.43
CA ASN A 937 3.42 -22.50 -17.98
C ASN A 937 3.64 -21.93 -16.58
N PHE A 938 2.97 -20.81 -16.25
CA PHE A 938 3.02 -20.19 -14.92
C PHE A 938 2.67 -21.18 -13.81
N GLN A 939 1.69 -22.06 -14.03
CA GLN A 939 1.29 -23.08 -13.06
C GLN A 939 2.42 -24.04 -12.67
N GLN A 940 3.27 -24.43 -13.61
CA GLN A 940 4.44 -25.26 -13.31
C GLN A 940 5.54 -24.45 -12.64
N ALA A 941 5.70 -23.20 -13.06
CA ALA A 941 6.77 -22.35 -12.59
C ALA A 941 6.56 -21.82 -11.16
N VAL A 942 5.32 -21.69 -10.68
CA VAL A 942 5.02 -21.28 -9.29
C VAL A 942 5.06 -22.45 -8.30
N GLN A 943 5.02 -23.71 -8.76
CA GLN A 943 5.07 -24.89 -7.89
C GLN A 943 6.28 -24.91 -6.93
N PRO A 944 7.51 -24.52 -7.33
CA PRO A 944 8.68 -24.58 -6.47
C PRO A 944 8.71 -23.50 -5.37
N ILE A 945 7.91 -22.43 -5.45
CA ILE A 945 7.95 -21.29 -4.52
C ILE A 945 7.96 -21.77 -3.06
N ASN A 946 7.00 -22.61 -2.68
CA ASN A 946 6.89 -23.11 -1.30
C ASN A 946 8.11 -23.94 -0.89
N SER A 947 8.63 -24.75 -1.81
CA SER A 947 9.73 -25.67 -1.51
C SER A 947 11.08 -24.95 -1.43
N MET A 948 11.14 -23.68 -1.87
CA MET A 948 12.33 -22.84 -1.82
C MET A 948 12.37 -21.98 -0.56
N VAL A 949 11.23 -21.38 -0.15
CA VAL A 949 11.21 -20.48 1.02
C VAL A 949 10.65 -21.09 2.30
N LEU A 950 10.00 -22.25 2.23
CA LEU A 950 9.47 -23.00 3.38
C LEU A 950 10.03 -24.44 3.37
N VAL A 951 11.36 -24.53 3.46
CA VAL A 951 12.11 -25.80 3.50
C VAL A 951 11.90 -26.49 4.86
N GLU A 952 11.74 -27.82 4.86
CA GLU A 952 11.68 -28.68 6.07
C GLU A 952 13.01 -28.74 6.84
#